data_AF-A0A9W7A5K8-F1
#
_entry.id   AF-A0A9W7A5K8-F1
#
_cell.length_a   1.000
_cell.length_b   1.000
_cell.length_c   1.000
_cell.angle_alpha   90.00
_cell.angle_beta   90.00
_cell.angle_gamma   90.00
#
_symmetry.space_group_name_H-M   'P 1'
#
loop_
_entity.id
_entity.type
_entity.pdbx_description
1 polymer ?
#
loop_
_entity_poly.entity_id
_entity_poly.type
_entity_poly.pdbx_seq_one_letter_code
_entity_poly.pdbx_strand_id
1 'polypeptide(L)'
;MTRCAQELARHAQHTDSNALCHLLNVCQHLKGQTRENLGFAMLLLLKYETKDGVWAIIEQVKDRVHRCQSAQKQAYVLVVSSGANMLQTTQGGAGTGRKTEWDSSIPQNMDIVYGGSAQLLSKPSPAERAITRFQSSPRSALSSLTCLHEMVEDYLSSHKEAAFMSAMHEPARFYYNATGNNHHRDHVNVHGINGWLCMIRGWFGAQLPLLPQENDGDAFKGCSDVWSGLTDEAWNKFFSKDENFGKDYEGISGLRRGNYVKERKYGTDFESGRSFTGGTGESMEKMAKAKDKRYRKTASKFAWFFRKEFVVRRMFEVLNGEGKPEYVGFRKNCEELFPIFLVSENFKWDGSMMEFMYDDDLMHIDVERAGRWFWWLGVVKESHAGKKLGLGGEGKRIYECCGKCGEVPLPPGRFCHECGEKIEANWVEEKKEDGREKEEKEEEEGEEEEEEEEESRKPSAREVAFSAPPSSVVVDASGWEILDREVSELRRPPTPPLKCERRRKEEEEELEARRLAEEEENSCPICMEVKDDVRPIPHWSSKGDISGHKMCSSCFAEYGKNSCPFCHEVSVATEVLKLVKDMIGKINEMTGTTDVNALAALWEHWQFFEMEYSGRQGVVERVGKMVIEDVAFKRNLKAAVRTSAPWMRDAAGVLFRLHSLALSGGMADLKTSDVDLLVACKAKILKIVGGMECSGHHLGAVYSQALAPWLCVSQGGGRGEEEMRDTVKDVGKAIVKNWKKHGKPSNTKREVRERIIRQYMEQARRRVWGGEDLVWNAFYK
;
A
#
# COMPACT_ATOMS: atom_id res chain seq x y z
N MET A 1 28.31 -10.91 -26.72
CA MET A 1 26.91 -11.38 -26.73
C MET A 1 26.76 -12.87 -26.48
N THR A 2 27.17 -13.80 -27.38
CA THR A 2 27.03 -15.25 -27.13
C THR A 2 27.66 -15.67 -25.82
N ARG A 3 28.88 -15.20 -25.55
CA ARG A 3 29.53 -15.34 -24.24
C ARG A 3 28.69 -14.75 -23.11
N CYS A 4 28.22 -13.50 -23.22
CA CYS A 4 27.37 -12.86 -22.20
C CYS A 4 26.09 -13.65 -21.90
N ALA A 5 25.43 -14.21 -22.92
CA ALA A 5 24.22 -15.01 -22.73
C ALA A 5 24.51 -16.35 -22.05
N GLN A 6 25.60 -17.04 -22.46
CA GLN A 6 26.06 -18.25 -21.79
C GLN A 6 26.43 -17.98 -20.33
N GLU A 7 27.02 -16.82 -20.06
CA GLU A 7 27.42 -16.39 -18.73
C GLU A 7 26.22 -15.98 -17.88
N LEU A 8 25.22 -15.30 -18.45
CA LEU A 8 23.94 -15.04 -17.76
C LEU A 8 23.24 -16.33 -17.37
N ALA A 9 23.15 -17.29 -18.30
CA ALA A 9 22.58 -18.60 -18.02
C ALA A 9 23.35 -19.34 -16.91
N ARG A 10 24.70 -19.28 -16.94
CA ARG A 10 25.55 -19.87 -15.90
C ARG A 10 25.43 -19.11 -14.57
N HIS A 11 25.29 -17.80 -14.61
CA HIS A 11 25.17 -16.93 -13.44
C HIS A 11 23.88 -17.25 -12.67
N ALA A 12 22.81 -17.55 -13.40
CA ALA A 12 21.54 -18.07 -12.87
C ALA A 12 21.61 -19.54 -12.40
N GLN A 13 22.77 -20.20 -12.47
CA GLN A 13 23.01 -21.57 -11.98
C GLN A 13 22.09 -22.66 -12.57
N HIS A 14 21.59 -22.47 -13.79
CA HIS A 14 20.68 -23.43 -14.41
C HIS A 14 21.13 -23.89 -15.81
N THR A 15 20.74 -25.11 -16.18
CA THR A 15 21.05 -25.76 -17.46
C THR A 15 20.30 -25.18 -18.66
N ASP A 16 19.35 -24.28 -18.45
CA ASP A 16 18.43 -23.82 -19.50
C ASP A 16 19.00 -22.62 -20.29
N SER A 17 20.19 -22.82 -20.86
CA SER A 17 20.84 -21.85 -21.77
C SER A 17 20.01 -21.59 -23.04
N ASN A 18 18.97 -22.38 -23.29
CA ASN A 18 18.18 -22.34 -24.51
C ASN A 18 17.38 -21.05 -24.66
N ALA A 19 16.80 -20.49 -23.58
CA ALA A 19 15.96 -19.29 -23.69
C ALA A 19 16.77 -18.05 -24.14
N LEU A 20 17.95 -17.83 -23.55
CA LEU A 20 18.84 -16.73 -23.93
C LEU A 20 19.51 -16.99 -25.28
N CYS A 21 19.88 -18.23 -25.60
CA CYS A 21 20.35 -18.59 -26.93
C CYS A 21 19.25 -18.38 -27.98
N HIS A 22 17.99 -18.64 -27.66
CA HIS A 22 16.85 -18.39 -28.54
C HIS A 22 16.62 -16.89 -28.70
N LEU A 23 16.72 -16.09 -27.63
CA LEU A 23 16.66 -14.64 -27.72
C LEU A 23 17.79 -14.13 -28.62
N LEU A 24 19.01 -14.64 -28.45
CA LEU A 24 20.13 -14.32 -29.33
C LEU A 24 19.87 -14.73 -30.78
N ASN A 25 19.30 -15.91 -31.04
CA ASN A 25 18.99 -16.40 -32.39
C ASN A 25 17.90 -15.55 -33.05
N VAL A 26 16.83 -15.23 -32.33
CA VAL A 26 15.80 -14.27 -32.75
C VAL A 26 16.45 -12.90 -33.02
N CYS A 27 17.40 -12.50 -32.18
CA CYS A 27 18.15 -11.26 -32.33
C CYS A 27 19.27 -11.32 -33.38
N GLN A 28 19.59 -12.47 -33.99
CA GLN A 28 20.57 -12.55 -35.09
C GLN A 28 20.07 -11.78 -36.33
N HIS A 29 18.75 -11.60 -36.44
CA HIS A 29 18.13 -10.76 -37.46
C HIS A 29 18.15 -9.26 -37.12
N LEU A 30 18.50 -8.88 -35.88
CA LEU A 30 18.65 -7.47 -35.49
C LEU A 30 20.02 -6.96 -35.97
N LYS A 31 20.00 -5.94 -36.82
CA LYS A 31 21.20 -5.29 -37.37
C LYS A 31 21.54 -4.03 -36.56
N GLY A 32 22.84 -3.72 -36.46
CA GLY A 32 23.34 -2.46 -35.90
C GLY A 32 23.09 -2.27 -34.41
N GLN A 33 22.66 -1.06 -34.03
CA GLN A 33 22.57 -0.54 -32.66
C GLN A 33 21.68 -1.39 -31.72
N THR A 34 20.64 -2.03 -32.24
CA THR A 34 19.72 -2.87 -31.45
C THR A 34 20.43 -4.07 -30.82
N ARG A 35 21.39 -4.65 -31.56
CA ARG A 35 22.22 -5.78 -31.11
C ARG A 35 23.21 -5.34 -30.03
N GLU A 36 23.81 -4.18 -30.21
CA GLU A 36 24.75 -3.58 -29.24
C GLU A 36 24.05 -3.25 -27.92
N ASN A 37 22.85 -2.65 -27.99
CA ASN A 37 22.03 -2.34 -26.82
C ASN A 37 21.70 -3.59 -25.99
N LEU A 38 21.32 -4.70 -26.63
CA LEU A 38 21.05 -5.95 -25.93
C LEU A 38 22.31 -6.53 -25.28
N GLY A 39 23.42 -6.57 -26.03
CA GLY A 39 24.70 -7.03 -25.49
C GLY A 39 25.16 -6.21 -24.28
N PHE A 40 24.95 -4.89 -24.36
CA PHE A 40 25.30 -3.97 -23.29
C PHE A 40 24.38 -4.14 -22.07
N ALA A 41 23.07 -4.23 -22.27
CA ALA A 41 22.11 -4.51 -21.20
C ALA A 41 22.42 -5.83 -20.47
N MET A 42 22.75 -6.88 -21.21
CA MET A 42 23.19 -8.16 -20.63
C MET A 42 24.46 -8.02 -19.77
N LEU A 43 25.42 -7.19 -20.17
CA LEU A 43 26.62 -6.91 -19.39
C LEU A 43 26.30 -6.14 -18.10
N LEU A 44 25.39 -5.17 -18.18
CA LEU A 44 24.95 -4.41 -17.02
C LEU A 44 24.24 -5.31 -15.99
N LEU A 45 23.36 -6.20 -16.46
CA LEU A 45 22.74 -7.22 -15.61
C LEU A 45 23.79 -8.14 -14.97
N LEU A 46 24.75 -8.65 -15.74
CA LEU A 46 25.83 -9.49 -15.20
C LEU A 46 26.68 -8.79 -14.14
N LYS A 47 26.89 -7.48 -14.27
CA LYS A 47 27.72 -6.71 -13.35
C LYS A 47 26.97 -6.33 -12.09
N TYR A 48 25.76 -5.81 -12.24
CA TYR A 48 25.07 -5.07 -11.18
C TYR A 48 23.88 -5.83 -10.59
N GLU A 49 23.24 -6.71 -11.36
CA GLU A 49 22.09 -7.47 -10.89
C GLU A 49 22.54 -8.72 -10.08
N THR A 50 21.68 -9.12 -9.16
CA THR A 50 21.80 -10.35 -8.40
C THR A 50 21.52 -11.58 -9.28
N LYS A 51 21.98 -12.76 -8.84
CA LYS A 51 21.70 -14.02 -9.54
C LYS A 51 20.19 -14.27 -9.68
N ASP A 52 19.45 -14.04 -8.61
CA ASP A 52 18.01 -14.26 -8.56
C ASP A 52 17.26 -13.23 -9.42
N GLY A 53 17.72 -11.97 -9.44
CA GLY A 53 17.17 -10.94 -10.32
C GLY A 53 17.40 -11.25 -11.80
N VAL A 54 18.61 -11.68 -12.16
CA VAL A 54 18.92 -12.17 -13.52
C VAL A 54 18.02 -13.35 -13.87
N TRP A 55 17.81 -14.30 -12.95
CA TRP A 55 16.94 -15.45 -13.18
C TRP A 55 15.48 -15.04 -13.42
N ALA A 56 14.94 -14.14 -12.59
CA ALA A 56 13.58 -13.64 -12.76
C ALA A 56 13.38 -12.99 -14.15
N ILE A 57 14.38 -12.25 -14.64
CA ILE A 57 14.36 -11.69 -15.99
C ILE A 57 14.37 -12.81 -17.05
N ILE A 58 15.22 -13.84 -16.88
CA ILE A 58 15.32 -14.96 -17.82
C ILE A 58 14.00 -15.77 -17.89
N GLU A 59 13.35 -16.04 -16.77
CA GLU A 59 12.04 -16.72 -16.72
C GLU A 59 10.99 -15.96 -17.55
N GLN A 60 10.93 -14.64 -17.38
CA GLN A 60 10.01 -13.80 -18.15
C GLN A 60 10.37 -13.73 -19.65
N VAL A 61 11.66 -13.76 -19.98
CA VAL A 61 12.11 -13.86 -21.38
C VAL A 61 11.71 -15.21 -21.98
N LYS A 62 11.92 -16.31 -21.25
CA LYS A 62 11.63 -17.67 -21.69
C LYS A 62 10.16 -17.84 -22.07
N ASP A 63 9.25 -17.26 -21.29
CA ASP A 63 7.82 -17.31 -21.59
C ASP A 63 7.48 -16.67 -22.95
N ARG A 64 8.23 -15.64 -23.35
CA ARG A 64 7.92 -14.80 -24.52
C ARG A 64 8.71 -15.16 -25.77
N VAL A 65 9.96 -15.62 -25.62
CA VAL A 65 10.93 -15.72 -26.73
C VAL A 65 10.56 -16.78 -27.77
N HIS A 66 9.86 -17.84 -27.37
CA HIS A 66 9.44 -18.93 -28.27
C HIS A 66 8.09 -18.67 -28.96
N ARG A 67 7.45 -17.52 -28.68
CA ARG A 67 6.14 -17.16 -29.23
C ARG A 67 6.29 -16.31 -30.49
N CYS A 68 5.24 -15.60 -30.89
CA CYS A 68 5.21 -14.75 -32.07
C CYS A 68 6.22 -13.57 -31.99
N GLN A 69 6.45 -12.89 -33.11
CA GLN A 69 7.40 -11.77 -33.21
C GLN A 69 7.14 -10.64 -32.19
N SER A 70 5.87 -10.40 -31.83
CA SER A 70 5.53 -9.37 -30.85
C SER A 70 6.02 -9.75 -29.45
N ALA A 71 5.76 -10.99 -29.03
CA ALA A 71 6.26 -11.51 -27.76
C ALA A 71 7.81 -11.52 -27.72
N GLN A 72 8.44 -11.89 -28.83
CA GLN A 72 9.90 -11.81 -28.98
C GLN A 72 10.44 -10.38 -28.80
N LYS A 73 9.76 -9.38 -29.37
CA LYS A 73 10.11 -7.96 -29.18
C LYS A 73 9.94 -7.54 -27.71
N GLN A 74 8.87 -7.98 -27.03
CA GLN A 74 8.70 -7.71 -25.61
C GLN A 74 9.82 -8.32 -24.76
N ALA A 75 10.27 -9.53 -25.08
CA ALA A 75 11.41 -10.17 -24.43
C ALA A 75 12.71 -9.35 -24.60
N TYR A 76 12.94 -8.81 -25.81
CA TYR A 76 14.05 -7.89 -26.07
C TYR A 76 13.95 -6.60 -25.24
N VAL A 77 12.77 -5.98 -25.17
CA VAL A 77 12.58 -4.73 -24.44
C VAL A 77 12.83 -4.93 -22.95
N LEU A 78 12.31 -6.01 -22.36
CA LEU A 78 12.60 -6.40 -20.97
C LEU A 78 14.10 -6.54 -20.72
N VAL A 79 14.79 -7.26 -21.61
CA VAL A 79 16.23 -7.18 -21.90
C VAL A 79 16.90 -5.87 -21.49
N VAL A 80 16.61 -4.91 -22.36
CA VAL A 80 17.27 -3.62 -22.46
C VAL A 80 16.86 -2.69 -21.33
N SER A 81 15.58 -2.67 -20.97
CA SER A 81 15.07 -1.84 -19.87
C SER A 81 15.69 -2.24 -18.54
N SER A 82 15.75 -3.54 -18.24
CA SER A 82 16.36 -4.00 -16.98
C SER A 82 17.84 -3.67 -16.92
N GLY A 83 18.56 -3.81 -18.04
CA GLY A 83 19.96 -3.37 -18.12
C GLY A 83 20.11 -1.85 -17.93
N ALA A 84 19.27 -1.04 -18.55
CA ALA A 84 19.30 0.42 -18.40
C ALA A 84 19.03 0.86 -16.95
N ASN A 85 18.10 0.21 -16.26
CA ASN A 85 17.81 0.48 -14.85
C ASN A 85 19.02 0.19 -13.93
N MET A 86 19.79 -0.87 -14.24
CA MET A 86 21.04 -1.16 -13.51
C MET A 86 22.09 -0.05 -13.68
N LEU A 87 22.12 0.59 -14.84
CA LEU A 87 23.02 1.71 -15.09
C LEU A 87 22.60 2.96 -14.31
N GLN A 88 21.30 3.23 -14.19
CA GLN A 88 20.76 4.35 -13.42
C GLN A 88 21.03 4.20 -11.92
N THR A 89 20.64 3.07 -11.34
CA THR A 89 20.77 2.78 -9.91
C THR A 89 22.21 2.83 -9.41
N THR A 90 23.18 2.49 -10.25
CA THR A 90 24.60 2.47 -9.89
C THR A 90 25.29 3.83 -9.95
N GLN A 91 24.66 4.83 -10.58
CA GLN A 91 25.16 6.20 -10.65
C GLN A 91 24.70 7.06 -9.46
N GLY A 92 23.49 6.82 -8.93
CA GLY A 92 22.89 7.61 -7.86
C GLY A 92 23.33 7.25 -6.43
N GLY A 93 23.91 6.07 -6.21
CA GLY A 93 24.27 5.61 -4.87
C GLY A 93 25.67 5.03 -4.85
N ALA A 94 26.53 5.58 -3.97
CA ALA A 94 27.88 5.12 -3.61
C ALA A 94 28.21 3.75 -4.19
N GLY A 95 28.65 3.75 -5.46
CA GLY A 95 28.80 2.54 -6.24
C GLY A 95 29.58 1.55 -5.40
N THR A 96 28.96 0.41 -5.08
CA THR A 96 29.69 -0.67 -4.42
C THR A 96 30.90 -0.88 -5.33
N GLY A 97 32.12 -0.64 -4.84
CA GLY A 97 33.37 -0.73 -5.63
C GLY A 97 33.68 -2.17 -6.06
N ARG A 98 32.64 -2.96 -6.35
CA ARG A 98 32.65 -4.34 -6.72
C ARG A 98 33.25 -4.43 -8.11
N LYS A 99 34.56 -4.68 -8.12
CA LYS A 99 35.25 -5.05 -9.34
C LYS A 99 34.74 -6.41 -9.81
N THR A 100 34.30 -6.48 -11.05
CA THR A 100 33.86 -7.71 -11.71
C THR A 100 34.68 -7.94 -12.96
N GLU A 101 34.69 -9.17 -13.49
CA GLU A 101 35.35 -9.46 -14.77
C GLU A 101 34.76 -8.66 -15.94
N TRP A 102 33.52 -8.17 -15.79
CA TRP A 102 32.78 -7.40 -16.79
C TRP A 102 33.20 -5.93 -16.87
N ASP A 103 33.95 -5.41 -15.90
CA ASP A 103 34.36 -4.00 -15.86
C ASP A 103 35.20 -3.58 -17.07
N SER A 104 35.97 -4.50 -17.63
CA SER A 104 36.77 -4.27 -18.84
C SER A 104 35.91 -4.23 -20.11
N SER A 105 34.69 -4.79 -20.05
CA SER A 105 33.76 -4.91 -21.19
C SER A 105 32.68 -3.83 -21.18
N ILE A 106 32.52 -3.10 -20.08
CA ILE A 106 31.61 -1.97 -19.95
C ILE A 106 32.40 -0.69 -20.21
N PRO A 107 32.02 0.15 -21.19
CA PRO A 107 32.75 1.37 -21.49
C PRO A 107 32.87 2.26 -20.25
N GLN A 108 34.09 2.61 -19.86
CA GLN A 108 34.36 3.36 -18.62
C GLN A 108 33.97 4.85 -18.73
N ASN A 109 33.96 5.38 -19.95
CA ASN A 109 33.56 6.76 -20.25
C ASN A 109 32.15 6.78 -20.84
N MET A 110 31.22 6.11 -20.15
CA MET A 110 29.80 6.41 -20.34
C MET A 110 29.54 7.73 -19.63
N ASP A 111 30.05 8.85 -20.19
CA ASP A 111 29.44 10.15 -19.98
C ASP A 111 28.07 10.03 -20.63
N ILE A 112 27.13 9.46 -19.88
CA ILE A 112 25.79 9.30 -20.36
C ILE A 112 25.33 10.72 -20.60
N VAL A 113 24.93 10.97 -21.84
CA VAL A 113 24.21 12.15 -22.27
C VAL A 113 22.82 12.10 -21.61
N TYR A 114 22.75 12.05 -20.28
CA TYR A 114 21.55 12.31 -19.48
C TYR A 114 21.14 13.77 -19.63
N GLY A 115 22.05 14.61 -20.15
CA GLY A 115 21.71 15.93 -20.67
C GLY A 115 20.71 15.90 -21.84
N GLY A 116 20.48 14.76 -22.52
CA GLY A 116 19.57 14.70 -23.66
C GLY A 116 18.09 14.90 -23.27
N SER A 117 17.59 14.19 -22.24
CA SER A 117 16.19 14.35 -21.83
C SER A 117 15.97 15.65 -21.05
N ALA A 118 16.93 16.05 -20.21
CA ALA A 118 16.89 17.31 -19.48
C ALA A 118 17.05 18.56 -20.38
N GLN A 119 17.72 18.46 -21.54
CA GLN A 119 17.85 19.58 -22.49
C GLN A 119 16.77 19.61 -23.59
N LEU A 120 16.08 18.49 -23.85
CA LEU A 120 15.11 18.43 -24.96
C LEU A 120 13.74 19.02 -24.62
N LEU A 121 13.49 19.42 -23.36
CA LEU A 121 12.26 20.08 -22.97
C LEU A 121 12.50 21.33 -22.11
N SER A 122 12.34 22.47 -22.77
CA SER A 122 11.65 23.64 -22.22
C SER A 122 12.36 24.47 -21.14
N LYS A 123 11.76 25.63 -20.88
CA LYS A 123 12.22 26.66 -19.94
C LYS A 123 12.42 26.03 -18.54
N PRO A 124 13.40 26.51 -17.74
CA PRO A 124 13.61 26.01 -16.39
C PRO A 124 12.30 26.07 -15.61
N SER A 125 11.99 25.02 -14.84
CA SER A 125 10.83 24.93 -13.95
C SER A 125 10.78 26.09 -12.94
N PRO A 126 9.60 26.39 -12.34
CA PRO A 126 9.52 27.36 -11.25
C PRO A 126 10.50 27.07 -10.12
N ALA A 127 10.67 25.79 -9.73
CA ALA A 127 11.62 25.34 -8.73
C ALA A 127 13.08 25.65 -9.10
N GLU A 128 13.54 25.32 -10.31
CA GLU A 128 14.91 25.62 -10.75
C GLU A 128 15.20 27.12 -10.70
N ARG A 129 14.24 27.94 -11.15
CA ARG A 129 14.37 29.41 -11.09
C ARG A 129 14.42 29.91 -9.65
N ALA A 130 13.60 29.35 -8.75
CA ALA A 130 13.59 29.71 -7.34
C ALA A 130 14.91 29.33 -6.65
N ILE A 131 15.37 28.08 -6.81
CA ILE A 131 16.62 27.58 -6.24
C ILE A 131 17.81 28.46 -6.67
N THR A 132 17.87 28.80 -7.97
CA THR A 132 18.93 29.67 -8.53
C THR A 132 18.90 31.08 -7.94
N ARG A 133 17.72 31.61 -7.59
CA ARG A 133 17.57 32.96 -7.02
C ARG A 133 17.88 33.04 -5.53
N PHE A 134 17.47 32.03 -4.75
CA PHE A 134 17.42 32.14 -3.28
C PHE A 134 18.64 31.55 -2.55
N GLN A 135 19.43 30.65 -3.15
CA GLN A 135 20.50 29.97 -2.41
C GLN A 135 21.91 30.47 -2.72
N SER A 136 22.72 30.61 -1.68
CA SER A 136 24.17 30.82 -1.75
C SER A 136 24.94 29.55 -2.16
N SER A 137 24.35 28.36 -1.97
CA SER A 137 24.89 27.06 -2.42
C SER A 137 23.80 26.19 -3.07
N PRO A 138 23.45 26.45 -4.35
CA PRO A 138 22.32 25.81 -5.04
C PRO A 138 22.49 24.31 -5.31
N ARG A 139 23.66 23.72 -5.02
CA ARG A 139 23.98 22.33 -5.39
C ARG A 139 23.14 21.30 -4.64
N SER A 140 22.88 21.49 -3.35
CA SER A 140 22.07 20.57 -2.54
C SER A 140 20.63 20.52 -3.04
N ALA A 141 19.98 21.69 -3.14
CA ALA A 141 18.61 21.80 -3.59
C ALA A 141 18.42 21.35 -5.05
N LEU A 142 19.34 21.68 -5.97
CA LEU A 142 19.28 21.14 -7.33
C LEU A 142 19.39 19.62 -7.34
N SER A 143 20.25 19.03 -6.51
CA SER A 143 20.34 17.58 -6.38
C SER A 143 19.03 16.98 -5.86
N SER A 144 18.42 17.58 -4.83
CA SER A 144 17.12 17.14 -4.32
C SER A 144 16.01 17.26 -5.36
N LEU A 145 16.01 18.34 -6.16
CA LEU A 145 15.04 18.52 -7.24
C LEU A 145 15.20 17.44 -8.32
N THR A 146 16.44 17.16 -8.74
CA THR A 146 16.72 16.06 -9.68
C THR A 146 16.23 14.72 -9.15
N CYS A 147 16.52 14.39 -7.89
CA CYS A 147 16.03 13.15 -7.27
C CYS A 147 14.49 13.08 -7.25
N LEU A 148 13.80 14.19 -6.95
CA LEU A 148 12.34 14.22 -7.01
C LEU A 148 11.81 14.03 -8.44
N HIS A 149 12.45 14.61 -9.45
CA HIS A 149 12.07 14.39 -10.85
C HIS A 149 12.23 12.94 -11.28
N GLU A 150 13.32 12.29 -10.88
CA GLU A 150 13.55 10.86 -11.13
C GLU A 150 12.46 9.98 -10.48
N MET A 151 12.14 10.26 -9.21
CA MET A 151 11.06 9.56 -8.48
C MET A 151 9.69 9.77 -9.15
N VAL A 152 9.39 10.99 -9.58
CA VAL A 152 8.15 11.32 -10.29
C VAL A 152 8.08 10.63 -11.65
N GLU A 153 9.19 10.57 -12.40
CA GLU A 153 9.24 9.89 -13.70
C GLU A 153 8.97 8.38 -13.57
N ASP A 154 9.58 7.72 -12.57
CA ASP A 154 9.31 6.32 -12.27
C ASP A 154 7.83 6.09 -11.87
N TYR A 155 7.31 6.95 -10.97
CA TYR A 155 5.90 6.91 -10.58
C TYR A 155 4.98 7.06 -11.81
N LEU A 156 5.22 8.06 -12.66
CA LEU A 156 4.38 8.31 -13.84
C LEU A 156 4.42 7.15 -14.84
N SER A 157 5.54 6.44 -14.94
CA SER A 157 5.65 5.23 -15.74
C SER A 157 4.75 4.12 -15.20
N SER A 158 4.83 3.86 -13.89
CA SER A 158 3.95 2.89 -13.21
C SER A 158 2.47 3.27 -13.29
N HIS A 159 2.15 4.57 -13.13
CA HIS A 159 0.79 5.09 -13.18
C HIS A 159 0.17 4.99 -14.57
N LYS A 160 0.95 5.29 -15.63
CA LYS A 160 0.50 5.11 -17.02
C LYS A 160 0.17 3.65 -17.31
N GLU A 161 0.98 2.71 -16.83
CA GLU A 161 0.75 1.29 -16.99
C GLU A 161 -0.54 0.86 -16.26
N ALA A 162 -0.71 1.24 -14.99
CA ALA A 162 -1.93 0.95 -14.24
C ALA A 162 -3.18 1.56 -14.91
N ALA A 163 -3.09 2.79 -15.42
CA ALA A 163 -4.16 3.43 -16.19
C ALA A 163 -4.47 2.71 -17.49
N PHE A 164 -3.46 2.20 -18.19
CA PHE A 164 -3.63 1.36 -19.37
C PHE A 164 -4.32 0.04 -19.03
N MET A 165 -3.92 -0.59 -17.93
CA MET A 165 -4.53 -1.82 -17.42
C MET A 165 -6.02 -1.62 -17.14
N SER A 166 -6.37 -0.59 -16.36
CA SER A 166 -7.76 -0.31 -16.00
C SER A 166 -8.63 0.23 -17.14
N ALA A 167 -8.06 0.96 -18.10
CA ALA A 167 -8.83 1.59 -19.17
C ALA A 167 -8.96 0.74 -20.45
N MET A 168 -8.05 -0.21 -20.69
CA MET A 168 -7.99 -0.92 -21.98
C MET A 168 -7.77 -2.41 -21.80
N HIS A 169 -6.67 -2.80 -21.16
CA HIS A 169 -6.20 -4.18 -21.15
C HIS A 169 -7.18 -5.12 -20.42
N GLU A 170 -7.45 -4.84 -19.14
CA GLU A 170 -8.31 -5.69 -18.30
C GLU A 170 -9.79 -5.62 -18.70
N PRO A 171 -10.36 -4.46 -19.07
CA PRO A 171 -11.69 -4.40 -19.68
C PRO A 171 -11.82 -5.24 -20.95
N ALA A 172 -10.79 -5.25 -21.81
CA ALA A 172 -10.81 -6.08 -23.02
C ALA A 172 -10.78 -7.57 -22.67
N ARG A 173 -9.89 -8.00 -21.76
CA ARG A 173 -9.83 -9.39 -21.29
C ARG A 173 -11.17 -9.82 -20.67
N PHE A 174 -11.73 -9.00 -19.78
CA PHE A 174 -13.04 -9.25 -19.19
C PHE A 174 -14.14 -9.40 -20.26
N TYR A 175 -14.21 -8.48 -21.21
CA TYR A 175 -15.22 -8.49 -22.27
C TYR A 175 -15.13 -9.74 -23.15
N TYR A 176 -13.93 -10.12 -23.59
CA TYR A 176 -13.73 -11.35 -24.39
C TYR A 176 -14.03 -12.62 -23.58
N ASN A 177 -13.68 -12.64 -22.29
CA ASN A 177 -14.03 -13.74 -21.40
C ASN A 177 -15.56 -13.87 -21.25
N ALA A 178 -16.25 -12.75 -20.99
CA ALA A 178 -17.70 -12.71 -20.78
C ALA A 178 -18.51 -13.01 -22.06
N THR A 179 -17.93 -12.78 -23.24
CA THR A 179 -18.54 -13.13 -24.54
C THR A 179 -18.20 -14.55 -25.00
N GLY A 180 -17.32 -15.26 -24.29
CA GLY A 180 -16.88 -16.62 -24.63
C GLY A 180 -15.78 -16.70 -25.70
N ASN A 181 -15.18 -15.57 -26.10
CA ASN A 181 -14.08 -15.55 -27.06
C ASN A 181 -12.71 -15.66 -26.35
N ASN A 182 -12.38 -16.87 -25.91
CA ASN A 182 -11.10 -17.16 -25.24
C ASN A 182 -9.89 -16.87 -26.13
N HIS A 183 -10.01 -17.07 -27.44
CA HIS A 183 -8.92 -16.78 -28.39
C HIS A 183 -8.52 -15.30 -28.35
N HIS A 184 -9.48 -14.37 -28.46
CA HIS A 184 -9.18 -12.95 -28.38
C HIS A 184 -8.73 -12.52 -26.99
N ARG A 185 -9.32 -13.09 -25.93
CA ARG A 185 -8.91 -12.86 -24.54
C ARG A 185 -7.41 -13.12 -24.35
N ASP A 186 -6.94 -14.26 -24.84
CA ASP A 186 -5.55 -14.71 -24.68
C ASP A 186 -4.58 -13.97 -25.62
N HIS A 187 -5.11 -13.21 -26.58
CA HIS A 187 -4.32 -12.37 -27.48
C HIS A 187 -4.32 -10.88 -27.10
N VAL A 188 -5.05 -10.44 -26.06
CA VAL A 188 -5.02 -9.03 -25.60
C VAL A 188 -3.60 -8.60 -25.22
N ASN A 189 -2.87 -9.42 -24.45
CA ASN A 189 -1.51 -9.14 -23.98
C ASN A 189 -0.42 -9.44 -25.04
N VAL A 190 -0.77 -10.03 -26.18
CA VAL A 190 0.17 -10.42 -27.23
C VAL A 190 0.06 -9.48 -28.44
N HIS A 191 -1.12 -9.43 -29.05
CA HIS A 191 -1.36 -8.64 -30.26
C HIS A 191 -2.17 -7.37 -29.97
N GLY A 192 -3.23 -7.48 -29.18
CA GLY A 192 -4.12 -6.37 -28.88
C GLY A 192 -3.39 -5.17 -28.25
N ILE A 193 -2.42 -5.46 -27.39
CA ILE A 193 -1.57 -4.47 -26.73
C ILE A 193 -0.85 -3.55 -27.72
N ASN A 194 -0.44 -4.06 -28.88
CA ASN A 194 0.25 -3.25 -29.89
C ASN A 194 -0.67 -2.16 -30.44
N GLY A 195 -1.92 -2.51 -30.73
CA GLY A 195 -2.94 -1.55 -31.16
C GLY A 195 -3.21 -0.49 -30.09
N TRP A 196 -3.45 -0.90 -28.85
CA TRP A 196 -3.76 0.02 -27.76
C TRP A 196 -2.63 1.01 -27.45
N LEU A 197 -1.39 0.53 -27.42
CA LEU A 197 -0.21 1.38 -27.20
C LEU A 197 -0.02 2.41 -28.34
N CYS A 198 -0.18 1.96 -29.60
CA CYS A 198 -0.19 2.85 -30.77
C CYS A 198 -1.33 3.90 -30.68
N MET A 199 -2.51 3.51 -30.20
CA MET A 199 -3.61 4.44 -29.98
C MET A 199 -3.29 5.49 -28.92
N ILE A 200 -2.69 5.12 -27.79
CA ILE A 200 -2.28 6.07 -26.74
C ILE A 200 -1.23 7.04 -27.27
N ARG A 201 -0.22 6.53 -27.98
CA ARG A 201 0.83 7.35 -28.57
C ARG A 201 0.26 8.34 -29.60
N GLY A 202 -0.59 7.88 -30.51
CA GLY A 202 -1.23 8.73 -31.50
C GLY A 202 -2.19 9.76 -30.88
N TRP A 203 -2.99 9.34 -29.89
CA TRP A 203 -4.01 10.20 -29.30
C TRP A 203 -3.40 11.22 -28.32
N PHE A 204 -2.49 10.81 -27.44
CA PHE A 204 -1.98 11.66 -26.35
C PHE A 204 -0.57 12.19 -26.60
N GLY A 205 0.17 11.63 -27.57
CA GLY A 205 1.62 11.83 -27.65
C GLY A 205 2.36 11.22 -26.46
N ALA A 206 1.73 10.29 -25.74
CA ALA A 206 2.28 9.67 -24.54
C ALA A 206 2.87 8.30 -24.89
N GLN A 207 4.08 8.04 -24.39
CA GLN A 207 4.73 6.75 -24.46
C GLN A 207 4.58 6.04 -23.12
N LEU A 208 4.14 4.78 -23.16
CA LEU A 208 4.20 3.85 -22.03
C LEU A 208 5.56 3.16 -21.97
N PRO A 209 5.95 2.56 -20.83
CA PRO A 209 7.15 1.72 -20.73
C PRO A 209 7.10 0.45 -21.61
N LEU A 210 6.03 0.26 -22.39
CA LEU A 210 5.85 -0.83 -23.34
C LEU A 210 5.96 -0.29 -24.77
N LEU A 211 6.77 -0.94 -25.60
CA LEU A 211 6.96 -0.54 -27.01
C LEU A 211 6.08 -1.40 -27.93
N PRO A 212 5.13 -0.81 -28.69
CA PRO A 212 4.29 -1.56 -29.60
C PRO A 212 5.09 -2.14 -30.78
N GLN A 213 4.63 -3.28 -31.31
CA GLN A 213 4.95 -3.70 -32.67
C GLN A 213 3.97 -3.03 -33.65
N GLU A 214 4.40 -1.91 -34.24
CA GLU A 214 3.55 -1.05 -35.10
C GLU A 214 3.01 -1.77 -36.34
N ASN A 215 3.82 -2.66 -36.92
CA ASN A 215 3.47 -3.43 -38.11
C ASN A 215 2.78 -4.77 -37.79
N ASP A 216 2.29 -4.96 -36.57
CA ASP A 216 1.54 -6.17 -36.20
C ASP A 216 0.20 -6.19 -36.94
N GLY A 217 0.13 -7.01 -38.00
CA GLY A 217 -1.08 -7.23 -38.79
C GLY A 217 -2.16 -8.02 -38.04
N ASP A 218 -1.83 -8.58 -36.87
CA ASP A 218 -2.75 -9.26 -35.98
C ASP A 218 -3.19 -8.38 -34.81
N ALA A 219 -2.85 -7.08 -34.79
CA ALA A 219 -3.23 -6.17 -33.70
C ALA A 219 -4.74 -6.15 -33.39
N PHE A 220 -5.59 -6.51 -34.36
CA PHE A 220 -7.04 -6.67 -34.17
C PHE A 220 -7.42 -7.81 -33.20
N LYS A 221 -6.56 -8.83 -33.02
CA LYS A 221 -6.78 -9.94 -32.08
C LYS A 221 -6.59 -9.41 -30.65
N GLY A 222 -7.70 -9.22 -29.93
CA GLY A 222 -7.68 -8.65 -28.59
C GLY A 222 -7.74 -7.11 -28.54
N CYS A 223 -7.93 -6.42 -29.68
CA CYS A 223 -8.15 -4.97 -29.74
C CYS A 223 -9.40 -4.65 -30.57
N SER A 224 -10.46 -4.23 -29.89
CA SER A 224 -11.73 -3.82 -30.49
C SER A 224 -12.42 -2.75 -29.63
N ASP A 225 -13.55 -2.20 -30.07
CA ASP A 225 -14.33 -1.23 -29.29
C ASP A 225 -15.11 -1.90 -28.13
N VAL A 226 -14.37 -2.48 -27.18
CA VAL A 226 -14.93 -3.22 -26.05
C VAL A 226 -15.80 -2.33 -25.16
N TRP A 227 -15.53 -1.02 -25.10
CA TRP A 227 -16.34 -0.08 -24.34
C TRP A 227 -17.70 0.22 -24.96
N SER A 228 -17.86 -0.01 -26.27
CA SER A 228 -19.20 -0.05 -26.89
C SER A 228 -19.91 -1.37 -26.64
N GLY A 229 -19.20 -2.45 -26.29
CA GLY A 229 -19.78 -3.73 -25.86
C GLY A 229 -20.12 -3.81 -24.37
N LEU A 230 -19.47 -3.00 -23.53
CA LEU A 230 -19.66 -2.95 -22.07
C LEU A 230 -20.68 -1.89 -21.64
N THR A 231 -21.36 -2.14 -20.53
CA THR A 231 -22.22 -1.16 -19.84
C THR A 231 -21.39 -0.05 -19.19
N ASP A 232 -21.98 1.13 -19.01
CA ASP A 232 -21.30 2.20 -18.27
C ASP A 232 -21.20 1.89 -16.77
N GLU A 233 -22.02 0.97 -16.25
CA GLU A 233 -21.89 0.42 -14.90
C GLU A 233 -20.56 -0.31 -14.68
N ALA A 234 -20.09 -1.12 -15.64
CA ALA A 234 -18.78 -1.77 -15.53
C ALA A 234 -17.67 -0.75 -15.28
N TRP A 235 -17.73 0.40 -15.95
CA TRP A 235 -16.79 1.48 -15.72
C TRP A 235 -16.99 2.15 -14.36
N ASN A 236 -18.20 2.65 -14.09
CA ASN A 236 -18.49 3.49 -12.92
C ASN A 236 -18.38 2.75 -11.59
N LYS A 237 -18.74 1.46 -11.56
CA LYS A 237 -18.73 0.63 -10.35
C LYS A 237 -17.40 -0.10 -10.13
N PHE A 238 -16.64 -0.41 -11.18
CA PHE A 238 -15.47 -1.28 -11.06
C PHE A 238 -14.20 -0.65 -11.62
N PHE A 239 -14.07 -0.53 -12.95
CA PHE A 239 -12.80 -0.19 -13.59
C PHE A 239 -12.29 1.22 -13.30
N SER A 240 -13.18 2.17 -12.96
CA SER A 240 -12.78 3.52 -12.53
C SER A 240 -12.49 3.66 -11.04
N LYS A 241 -12.73 2.63 -10.23
CA LYS A 241 -12.53 2.75 -8.78
C LYS A 241 -11.04 2.73 -8.43
N ASP A 242 -10.67 3.59 -7.49
CA ASP A 242 -9.29 3.75 -7.02
C ASP A 242 -8.72 2.46 -6.42
N GLU A 243 -9.56 1.69 -5.72
CA GLU A 243 -9.25 0.39 -5.15
C GLU A 243 -9.04 -0.71 -6.20
N ASN A 244 -9.49 -0.50 -7.45
CA ASN A 244 -9.34 -1.44 -8.56
C ASN A 244 -8.31 -0.96 -9.61
N PHE A 245 -7.67 0.19 -9.36
CA PHE A 245 -6.71 0.77 -10.28
C PHE A 245 -5.51 -0.15 -10.50
N GLY A 246 -5.25 -0.49 -11.76
CA GLY A 246 -4.19 -1.41 -12.18
C GLY A 246 -4.41 -2.89 -11.85
N LYS A 247 -5.55 -3.27 -11.24
CA LYS A 247 -5.82 -4.68 -10.89
C LYS A 247 -6.29 -5.48 -12.11
N ASP A 248 -5.92 -6.76 -12.11
CA ASP A 248 -6.48 -7.76 -13.03
C ASP A 248 -7.99 -7.90 -12.82
N TYR A 249 -8.75 -8.06 -13.91
CA TYR A 249 -10.21 -8.16 -13.81
C TYR A 249 -10.65 -9.38 -12.97
N GLU A 250 -9.84 -10.45 -12.93
CA GLU A 250 -10.09 -11.62 -12.11
C GLU A 250 -10.08 -11.34 -10.60
N GLY A 251 -9.34 -10.29 -10.18
CA GLY A 251 -9.19 -9.86 -8.79
C GLY A 251 -10.19 -8.78 -8.36
N ILE A 252 -11.05 -8.30 -9.26
CA ILE A 252 -12.08 -7.30 -8.96
C ILE A 252 -13.35 -8.01 -8.48
N SER A 253 -13.69 -7.85 -7.21
CA SER A 253 -14.91 -8.41 -6.61
C SER A 253 -16.16 -7.84 -7.30
N GLY A 254 -17.21 -8.66 -7.43
CA GLY A 254 -18.48 -8.26 -8.05
C GLY A 254 -18.52 -8.29 -9.59
N LEU A 255 -17.36 -8.21 -10.27
CA LEU A 255 -17.31 -8.26 -11.73
C LEU A 255 -17.75 -9.62 -12.29
N ARG A 256 -17.46 -10.72 -11.57
CA ARG A 256 -17.85 -12.09 -11.97
C ARG A 256 -19.34 -12.41 -11.82
N ARG A 257 -20.07 -11.65 -11.02
CA ARG A 257 -21.48 -11.95 -10.66
C ARG A 257 -22.49 -11.19 -11.52
N GLY A 258 -22.07 -10.14 -12.23
CA GLY A 258 -22.96 -9.29 -13.02
C GLY A 258 -22.87 -9.52 -14.53
N ASN A 259 -23.97 -9.29 -15.24
CA ASN A 259 -23.99 -9.24 -16.69
C ASN A 259 -23.70 -7.81 -17.18
N TYR A 260 -22.42 -7.49 -17.34
CA TYR A 260 -21.99 -6.15 -17.76
C TYR A 260 -21.76 -6.01 -19.27
N VAL A 261 -22.06 -7.04 -20.04
CA VAL A 261 -21.98 -7.04 -21.51
C VAL A 261 -23.34 -6.63 -22.07
N LYS A 262 -23.39 -5.47 -22.75
CA LYS A 262 -24.60 -4.98 -23.42
C LYS A 262 -24.69 -5.41 -24.89
N GLU A 263 -23.56 -5.47 -25.60
CA GLU A 263 -23.51 -5.84 -27.01
C GLU A 263 -22.32 -6.77 -27.26
N ARG A 264 -22.58 -7.96 -27.81
CA ARG A 264 -21.54 -8.99 -28.04
C ARG A 264 -20.79 -8.81 -29.37
N LYS A 265 -21.34 -8.05 -30.32
CA LYS A 265 -20.84 -7.95 -31.71
C LYS A 265 -19.40 -7.45 -31.82
N TYR A 266 -18.92 -6.68 -30.84
CA TYR A 266 -17.54 -6.17 -30.79
C TYR A 266 -16.51 -7.22 -30.37
N GLY A 267 -16.97 -8.42 -30.00
CA GLY A 267 -16.12 -9.51 -29.51
C GLY A 267 -16.26 -10.81 -30.27
N THR A 268 -17.29 -10.96 -31.10
CA THR A 268 -17.62 -12.21 -31.79
C THR A 268 -17.09 -12.29 -33.21
N ASP A 269 -16.82 -11.15 -33.85
CA ASP A 269 -16.40 -11.09 -35.26
C ASP A 269 -14.97 -10.52 -35.40
N PHE A 270 -14.16 -11.20 -36.22
CA PHE A 270 -12.82 -10.76 -36.63
C PHE A 270 -12.85 -9.38 -37.29
N GLU A 271 -13.90 -9.08 -38.06
CA GLU A 271 -14.01 -7.82 -38.78
C GLU A 271 -14.23 -6.63 -37.83
N SER A 272 -14.84 -6.86 -36.66
CA SER A 272 -15.05 -5.81 -35.65
C SER A 272 -13.72 -5.24 -35.12
N GLY A 273 -12.74 -6.11 -34.84
CA GLY A 273 -11.40 -5.71 -34.44
C GLY A 273 -10.64 -5.03 -35.58
N ARG A 274 -10.73 -5.57 -36.81
CA ARG A 274 -10.07 -4.96 -37.99
C ARG A 274 -10.61 -3.57 -38.30
N SER A 275 -11.93 -3.40 -38.29
CA SER A 275 -12.58 -2.12 -38.48
C SER A 275 -12.14 -1.12 -37.40
N PHE A 276 -11.97 -1.57 -36.15
CA PHE A 276 -11.53 -0.71 -35.06
C PHE A 276 -10.05 -0.31 -35.17
N THR A 277 -9.15 -1.23 -35.51
CA THR A 277 -7.70 -0.96 -35.59
C THR A 277 -7.24 -0.39 -36.93
N GLY A 278 -8.01 -0.57 -38.00
CA GLY A 278 -7.58 -0.29 -39.36
C GLY A 278 -6.51 -1.26 -39.88
N GLY A 279 -6.42 -2.45 -39.28
CA GLY A 279 -5.58 -3.57 -39.71
C GLY A 279 -4.24 -3.69 -38.99
N THR A 280 -3.56 -2.58 -38.67
CA THR A 280 -2.24 -2.58 -38.00
C THR A 280 -2.18 -1.54 -36.89
N GLY A 281 -1.21 -1.67 -35.97
CA GLY A 281 -0.93 -0.65 -34.95
C GLY A 281 -0.60 0.71 -35.55
N GLU A 282 0.20 0.76 -36.63
CA GLU A 282 0.54 1.99 -37.34
C GLU A 282 -0.70 2.71 -37.90
N SER A 283 -1.63 1.95 -38.48
CA SER A 283 -2.91 2.49 -38.98
C SER A 283 -3.73 3.09 -37.83
N MET A 284 -3.81 2.36 -36.71
CA MET A 284 -4.50 2.80 -35.49
C MET A 284 -3.91 4.09 -34.94
N GLU A 285 -2.58 4.23 -34.91
CA GLU A 285 -1.90 5.44 -34.46
C GLU A 285 -2.19 6.64 -35.36
N LYS A 286 -2.13 6.48 -36.69
CA LYS A 286 -2.46 7.55 -37.63
C LYS A 286 -3.90 8.05 -37.43
N MET A 287 -4.85 7.13 -37.27
CA MET A 287 -6.24 7.47 -37.00
C MET A 287 -6.43 8.11 -35.62
N ALA A 288 -5.72 7.64 -34.58
CA ALA A 288 -5.74 8.24 -33.25
C ALA A 288 -5.16 9.66 -33.23
N LYS A 289 -4.09 9.90 -34.00
CA LYS A 289 -3.50 11.23 -34.21
C LYS A 289 -4.46 12.17 -34.93
N ALA A 290 -5.24 11.65 -35.88
CA ALA A 290 -6.31 12.37 -36.55
C ALA A 290 -7.59 12.55 -35.68
N LYS A 291 -7.55 12.12 -34.41
CA LYS A 291 -8.68 12.21 -33.46
C LYS A 291 -9.94 11.52 -33.95
N ASP A 292 -9.79 10.35 -34.57
CA ASP A 292 -10.92 9.54 -35.02
C ASP A 292 -11.93 9.29 -33.88
N LYS A 293 -13.21 9.55 -34.16
CA LYS A 293 -14.29 9.49 -33.15
C LYS A 293 -14.41 8.12 -32.49
N ARG A 294 -14.00 7.04 -33.17
CA ARG A 294 -14.04 5.67 -32.65
C ARG A 294 -13.21 5.49 -31.38
N TYR A 295 -12.09 6.21 -31.24
CA TYR A 295 -11.23 6.07 -30.06
C TYR A 295 -11.62 7.00 -28.91
N ARG A 296 -12.56 7.93 -29.13
CA ARG A 296 -12.90 8.96 -28.13
C ARG A 296 -13.35 8.35 -26.80
N LYS A 297 -14.15 7.28 -26.83
CA LYS A 297 -14.63 6.62 -25.60
C LYS A 297 -13.46 6.02 -24.82
N THR A 298 -12.66 5.18 -25.46
CA THR A 298 -11.49 4.54 -24.85
C THR A 298 -10.45 5.55 -24.36
N ALA A 299 -10.12 6.55 -25.18
CA ALA A 299 -9.20 7.61 -24.79
C ALA A 299 -9.72 8.39 -23.58
N SER A 300 -11.02 8.69 -23.50
CA SER A 300 -11.59 9.38 -22.34
C SER A 300 -11.47 8.55 -21.05
N LYS A 301 -11.59 7.21 -21.14
CA LYS A 301 -11.38 6.31 -19.99
C LYS A 301 -9.92 6.31 -19.52
N PHE A 302 -8.96 6.30 -20.44
CA PHE A 302 -7.54 6.43 -20.08
C PHE A 302 -7.24 7.79 -19.44
N ALA A 303 -7.72 8.88 -20.04
CA ALA A 303 -7.52 10.24 -19.53
C ALA A 303 -8.15 10.48 -18.15
N TRP A 304 -9.18 9.72 -17.78
CA TRP A 304 -9.85 9.82 -16.48
C TRP A 304 -8.87 9.65 -15.30
N PHE A 305 -7.86 8.78 -15.44
CA PHE A 305 -6.83 8.53 -14.42
C PHE A 305 -5.76 9.62 -14.34
N PHE A 306 -5.79 10.60 -15.23
CA PHE A 306 -4.89 11.76 -15.26
C PHE A 306 -5.59 13.06 -14.86
N ARG A 307 -6.83 12.98 -14.36
CA ARG A 307 -7.47 14.11 -13.70
C ARG A 307 -6.68 14.47 -12.46
N LYS A 308 -6.62 15.77 -12.16
CA LYS A 308 -5.83 16.33 -11.05
C LYS A 308 -6.09 15.58 -9.75
N GLU A 309 -7.36 15.37 -9.42
CA GLU A 309 -7.84 14.74 -8.18
C GLU A 309 -7.37 13.30 -8.03
N PHE A 310 -7.15 12.61 -9.16
CA PHE A 310 -6.70 11.23 -9.15
C PHE A 310 -5.17 11.16 -9.09
N VAL A 311 -4.49 11.79 -10.06
CA VAL A 311 -3.04 11.63 -10.22
C VAL A 311 -2.24 12.37 -9.16
N VAL A 312 -2.64 13.59 -8.76
CA VAL A 312 -1.88 14.38 -7.78
C VAL A 312 -1.91 13.72 -6.40
N ARG A 313 -3.10 13.34 -5.94
CA ARG A 313 -3.30 12.62 -4.67
C ARG A 313 -2.45 11.36 -4.64
N ARG A 314 -2.67 10.48 -5.62
CA ARG A 314 -2.02 9.17 -5.65
C ARG A 314 -0.51 9.28 -5.85
N MET A 315 -0.03 10.27 -6.62
CA MET A 315 1.40 10.53 -6.79
C MET A 315 2.05 10.90 -5.48
N PHE A 316 1.45 11.84 -4.74
CA PHE A 316 2.00 12.23 -3.45
C PHE A 316 1.96 11.07 -2.44
N GLU A 317 0.83 10.39 -2.27
CA GLU A 317 0.67 9.30 -1.30
C GLU A 317 1.64 8.14 -1.56
N VAL A 318 1.78 7.72 -2.83
CA VAL A 318 2.68 6.62 -3.20
C VAL A 318 4.15 6.99 -3.00
N LEU A 319 4.55 8.20 -3.40
CA LEU A 319 5.93 8.66 -3.23
C LEU A 319 6.26 8.89 -1.75
N ASN A 320 5.34 9.49 -0.99
CA ASN A 320 5.48 9.74 0.44
C ASN A 320 5.52 8.44 1.27
N GLY A 321 4.83 7.40 0.81
CA GLY A 321 4.90 6.07 1.42
C GLY A 321 6.30 5.43 1.33
N GLU A 322 7.15 5.90 0.41
CA GLU A 322 8.50 5.37 0.16
C GLU A 322 8.54 3.84 0.04
N GLY A 323 7.44 3.24 -0.46
CA GLY A 323 7.24 1.79 -0.46
C GLY A 323 8.09 1.05 -1.49
N LYS A 324 8.70 1.76 -2.44
CA LYS A 324 9.65 1.23 -3.40
C LYS A 324 11.07 1.75 -3.09
N PRO A 325 12.12 0.95 -3.33
CA PRO A 325 13.51 1.39 -3.19
C PRO A 325 13.83 2.70 -3.93
N GLU A 326 13.24 2.88 -5.11
CA GLU A 326 13.40 4.07 -5.95
C GLU A 326 12.82 5.34 -5.32
N TYR A 327 11.88 5.22 -4.39
CA TYR A 327 11.21 6.35 -3.72
C TYR A 327 11.85 6.71 -2.38
N VAL A 328 12.83 5.94 -1.91
CA VAL A 328 13.47 6.16 -0.61
C VAL A 328 14.14 7.54 -0.59
N GLY A 329 13.79 8.35 0.40
CA GLY A 329 14.30 9.71 0.56
C GLY A 329 13.44 10.77 -0.12
N PHE A 330 12.29 10.42 -0.71
CA PHE A 330 11.31 11.39 -1.20
C PHE A 330 11.00 12.45 -0.15
N ARG A 331 10.64 12.05 1.08
CA ARG A 331 10.31 12.99 2.17
C ARG A 331 11.44 13.95 2.48
N LYS A 332 12.66 13.41 2.58
CA LYS A 332 13.86 14.21 2.86
C LYS A 332 14.11 15.26 1.77
N ASN A 333 13.99 14.88 0.50
CA ASN A 333 14.20 15.79 -0.62
C ASN A 333 13.08 16.85 -0.71
N CYS A 334 11.86 16.47 -0.34
CA CYS A 334 10.72 17.38 -0.19
C CYS A 334 10.97 18.43 0.90
N GLU A 335 11.35 18.01 2.11
CA GLU A 335 11.66 18.91 3.24
C GLU A 335 12.80 19.88 2.94
N GLU A 336 13.84 19.46 2.20
CA GLU A 336 14.93 20.35 1.76
C GLU A 336 14.42 21.49 0.85
N LEU A 337 13.44 21.19 -0.02
CA LEU A 337 12.93 22.12 -1.01
C LEU A 337 11.75 22.96 -0.54
N PHE A 338 11.04 22.49 0.49
CA PHE A 338 9.80 23.10 0.95
C PHE A 338 9.94 24.56 1.44
N PRO A 339 10.98 24.93 2.20
CA PRO A 339 11.21 26.34 2.56
C PRO A 339 11.41 27.25 1.33
N ILE A 340 12.07 26.74 0.28
CA ILE A 340 12.30 27.51 -0.95
C ILE A 340 10.99 27.71 -1.69
N PHE A 341 10.14 26.69 -1.74
CA PHE A 341 8.80 26.77 -2.30
C PHE A 341 7.96 27.85 -1.60
N LEU A 342 7.87 27.81 -0.26
CA LEU A 342 7.11 28.77 0.54
C LEU A 342 7.53 30.22 0.27
N VAL A 343 8.84 30.49 0.29
CA VAL A 343 9.40 31.82 -0.02
C VAL A 343 9.07 32.23 -1.46
N SER A 344 9.21 31.31 -2.42
CA SER A 344 8.94 31.62 -3.83
C SER A 344 7.47 31.87 -4.13
N GLU A 345 6.57 31.29 -3.33
CA GLU A 345 5.13 31.48 -3.41
C GLU A 345 4.63 32.63 -2.52
N ASN A 346 5.53 33.30 -1.81
CA ASN A 346 5.22 34.37 -0.85
C ASN A 346 4.17 33.91 0.18
N PHE A 347 4.40 32.73 0.76
CA PHE A 347 3.51 32.11 1.74
C PHE A 347 4.28 31.78 3.03
N LYS A 348 3.70 32.09 4.20
CA LYS A 348 4.25 31.69 5.50
C LYS A 348 3.58 30.41 5.95
N TRP A 349 4.38 29.45 6.36
CA TRP A 349 3.92 28.24 7.03
C TRP A 349 4.92 27.88 8.10
N ASP A 350 4.44 27.71 9.33
CA ASP A 350 5.29 27.42 10.49
C ASP A 350 5.31 25.91 10.81
N GLY A 351 4.45 25.10 10.15
CA GLY A 351 4.39 23.65 10.30
C GLY A 351 5.31 22.89 9.34
N SER A 352 5.22 21.56 9.39
CA SER A 352 5.91 20.66 8.47
C SER A 352 5.29 20.67 7.07
N MET A 353 6.03 20.15 6.08
CA MET A 353 5.47 19.94 4.74
C MET A 353 4.27 18.98 4.77
N MET A 354 4.28 18.00 5.67
CA MET A 354 3.18 17.04 5.79
C MET A 354 1.90 17.72 6.28
N GLU A 355 1.98 18.52 7.33
CA GLU A 355 0.83 19.31 7.81
C GLU A 355 0.34 20.29 6.73
N PHE A 356 1.24 20.78 5.87
CA PHE A 356 0.83 21.61 4.75
C PHE A 356 0.04 20.82 3.70
N MET A 357 0.43 19.58 3.40
CA MET A 357 -0.14 18.80 2.28
C MET A 357 -1.45 18.10 2.64
N TYR A 358 -1.75 17.90 3.92
CA TYR A 358 -2.98 17.25 4.37
C TYR A 358 -3.95 18.27 4.99
N ASP A 359 -5.19 17.86 5.18
CA ASP A 359 -6.16 18.57 6.00
C ASP A 359 -5.74 18.59 7.49
N ASP A 360 -6.49 19.34 8.29
CA ASP A 360 -6.15 19.57 9.71
C ASP A 360 -6.17 18.26 10.53
N ASP A 361 -6.93 17.26 10.09
CA ASP A 361 -6.98 15.92 10.70
C ASP A 361 -5.87 14.98 10.21
N LEU A 362 -5.05 15.41 9.22
CA LEU A 362 -4.03 14.61 8.56
C LEU A 362 -4.56 13.32 7.89
N MET A 363 -5.84 13.31 7.52
CA MET A 363 -6.54 12.13 6.98
C MET A 363 -6.67 12.18 5.46
N HIS A 364 -6.79 13.38 4.89
CA HIS A 364 -6.96 13.56 3.46
C HIS A 364 -5.96 14.56 2.90
N ILE A 365 -5.36 14.20 1.77
CA ILE A 365 -4.47 15.12 1.08
C ILE A 365 -5.26 16.29 0.47
N ASP A 366 -4.78 17.51 0.72
CA ASP A 366 -5.24 18.70 0.01
C ASP A 366 -4.66 18.70 -1.41
N VAL A 367 -5.47 18.22 -2.36
CA VAL A 367 -5.14 18.12 -3.78
C VAL A 367 -4.79 19.49 -4.39
N GLU A 368 -5.32 20.59 -3.86
CA GLU A 368 -5.00 21.93 -4.35
C GLU A 368 -3.58 22.32 -3.96
N ARG A 369 -3.20 22.11 -2.70
CA ARG A 369 -1.85 22.38 -2.19
C ARG A 369 -0.81 21.45 -2.83
N ALA A 370 -1.10 20.15 -2.90
CA ALA A 370 -0.24 19.19 -3.58
C ALA A 370 -0.12 19.49 -5.08
N GLY A 371 -1.21 19.91 -5.73
CA GLY A 371 -1.20 20.33 -7.13
C GLY A 371 -0.32 21.55 -7.36
N ARG A 372 -0.30 22.50 -6.41
CA ARG A 372 0.53 23.70 -6.46
C ARG A 372 2.00 23.35 -6.31
N TRP A 373 2.32 22.44 -5.39
CA TRP A 373 3.65 21.89 -5.22
C TRP A 373 4.17 21.22 -6.49
N PHE A 374 3.41 20.32 -7.10
CA PHE A 374 3.85 19.65 -8.33
C PHE A 374 3.92 20.57 -9.54
N TRP A 375 3.14 21.66 -9.60
CA TRP A 375 3.34 22.69 -10.61
C TRP A 375 4.65 23.44 -10.39
N TRP A 376 4.98 23.76 -9.14
CA TRP A 376 6.23 24.43 -8.82
C TRP A 376 7.44 23.57 -9.22
N LEU A 377 7.36 22.26 -8.99
CA LEU A 377 8.34 21.27 -9.49
C LEU A 377 8.36 21.13 -11.02
N GLY A 378 7.39 21.69 -11.76
CA GLY A 378 7.31 21.60 -13.22
C GLY A 378 6.58 20.36 -13.76
N VAL A 379 5.92 19.59 -12.89
CA VAL A 379 5.21 18.35 -13.25
C VAL A 379 3.77 18.64 -13.71
N VAL A 380 3.09 19.57 -13.03
CA VAL A 380 1.70 19.96 -13.31
C VAL A 380 1.67 21.30 -14.06
N LYS A 381 0.71 21.47 -14.98
CA LYS A 381 0.50 22.76 -15.67
C LYS A 381 -0.12 23.79 -14.72
N GLU A 382 0.21 25.07 -14.87
CA GLU A 382 -0.29 26.14 -13.98
C GLU A 382 -1.81 26.19 -13.90
N SER A 383 -2.50 25.98 -15.03
CA SER A 383 -3.96 25.93 -15.08
C SER A 383 -4.60 24.81 -14.24
N HIS A 384 -3.81 23.84 -13.77
CA HIS A 384 -4.24 22.73 -12.92
C HIS A 384 -3.54 22.73 -11.56
N ALA A 385 -2.69 23.72 -11.28
CA ALA A 385 -1.91 23.82 -10.05
C ALA A 385 -2.74 24.18 -8.81
N GLY A 386 -4.01 24.52 -8.99
CA GLY A 386 -4.84 25.08 -7.93
C GLY A 386 -4.60 26.57 -7.67
N LYS A 387 -5.30 27.11 -6.68
CA LYS A 387 -5.24 28.54 -6.35
C LYS A 387 -3.85 28.92 -5.81
N LYS A 388 -3.42 30.15 -6.09
CA LYS A 388 -2.21 30.71 -5.48
C LYS A 388 -2.43 30.89 -3.98
N LEU A 389 -1.46 30.45 -3.18
CA LEU A 389 -1.53 30.40 -1.71
C LEU A 389 -1.71 31.79 -1.04
N GLY A 390 -1.38 32.89 -1.73
CA GLY A 390 -1.46 34.27 -1.19
C GLY A 390 -2.64 35.14 -1.67
N LEU A 391 -3.65 34.56 -2.32
CA LEU A 391 -4.78 35.32 -2.91
C LEU A 391 -6.15 35.10 -2.26
N GLY A 392 -6.28 34.25 -1.24
CA GLY A 392 -7.53 34.14 -0.49
C GLY A 392 -7.39 33.34 0.80
N GLY A 393 -7.58 34.01 1.94
CA GLY A 393 -7.80 33.38 3.26
C GLY A 393 -6.54 33.21 4.13
N GLU A 394 -6.54 33.89 5.27
CA GLU A 394 -5.77 33.66 6.53
C GLU A 394 -4.22 33.65 6.54
N GLY A 395 -3.55 33.70 5.39
CA GLY A 395 -2.09 33.95 5.35
C GLY A 395 -1.73 35.44 5.35
N LYS A 396 -0.99 35.94 6.36
CA LYS A 396 -0.36 37.28 6.30
C LYS A 396 0.70 37.30 5.18
N ARG A 397 0.54 38.19 4.19
CA ARG A 397 1.63 38.48 3.22
C ARG A 397 2.82 39.05 3.97
N ILE A 398 3.99 38.46 3.81
CA ILE A 398 5.16 38.72 4.69
C ILE A 398 6.01 39.90 4.20
N TYR A 399 5.81 40.38 2.98
CA TYR A 399 6.72 41.35 2.39
C TYR A 399 6.01 42.60 1.95
N GLU A 400 6.29 43.69 2.66
CA GLU A 400 6.13 45.03 2.11
C GLU A 400 7.22 45.25 1.04
N CYS A 401 6.86 45.92 -0.04
CA CYS A 401 7.79 46.29 -1.12
C CYS A 401 8.95 47.13 -0.56
N CYS A 402 9.98 47.42 -1.36
CA CYS A 402 11.18 48.16 -0.93
C CYS A 402 10.95 49.62 -0.42
N GLY A 403 9.74 50.01 -0.03
CA GLY A 403 9.34 51.35 0.42
C GLY A 403 9.30 52.40 -0.70
N LYS A 404 10.17 52.28 -1.71
CA LYS A 404 10.34 53.26 -2.80
C LYS A 404 9.92 52.78 -4.19
N CYS A 405 10.19 51.52 -4.53
CA CYS A 405 10.08 51.01 -5.91
C CYS A 405 8.78 50.24 -6.21
N GLY A 406 8.03 49.83 -5.18
CA GLY A 406 6.71 49.22 -5.35
C GLY A 406 6.67 47.77 -5.85
N GLU A 407 7.78 47.15 -6.26
CA GLU A 407 7.77 45.76 -6.75
C GLU A 407 8.79 44.80 -6.11
N VAL A 408 8.33 43.53 -6.08
CA VAL A 408 8.89 42.23 -5.64
C VAL A 408 9.65 42.16 -4.31
N PRO A 409 9.23 41.28 -3.38
CA PRO A 409 9.96 40.99 -2.14
C PRO A 409 11.38 40.49 -2.35
N LEU A 410 12.32 41.02 -1.57
CA LEU A 410 13.66 40.45 -1.43
C LEU A 410 13.93 40.13 0.04
N PRO A 411 14.62 39.03 0.35
CA PRO A 411 14.96 38.67 1.72
C PRO A 411 15.89 39.72 2.36
N PRO A 412 15.81 39.91 3.70
CA PRO A 412 16.64 40.89 4.41
C PRO A 412 18.13 40.68 4.17
N GLY A 413 18.90 41.78 4.11
CA GLY A 413 20.35 41.75 3.89
C GLY A 413 20.79 41.74 2.41
N ARG A 414 19.85 41.82 1.46
CA ARG A 414 20.15 42.07 0.04
C ARG A 414 19.83 43.51 -0.37
N PHE A 415 20.46 43.95 -1.45
CA PHE A 415 20.20 45.24 -2.06
C PHE A 415 19.09 45.10 -3.11
N CYS A 416 18.16 46.06 -3.15
CA CYS A 416 17.17 46.15 -4.21
C CYS A 416 17.87 46.37 -5.56
N HIS A 417 17.55 45.55 -6.56
CA HIS A 417 18.26 45.55 -7.84
C HIS A 417 17.95 46.78 -8.71
N GLU A 418 16.87 47.51 -8.43
CA GLU A 418 16.51 48.77 -9.11
C GLU A 418 16.99 50.02 -8.38
N CYS A 419 16.69 50.14 -7.08
CA CYS A 419 17.03 51.37 -6.33
C CYS A 419 18.35 51.28 -5.55
N GLY A 420 18.97 50.10 -5.47
CA GLY A 420 20.26 49.92 -4.81
C GLY A 420 20.24 50.05 -3.28
N GLU A 421 19.08 50.17 -2.65
CA GLU A 421 18.97 50.28 -1.19
C GLU A 421 19.11 48.91 -0.52
N LYS A 422 19.85 48.88 0.60
CA LYS A 422 20.00 47.70 1.44
C LYS A 422 18.70 47.51 2.23
N ILE A 423 18.07 46.35 2.08
CA ILE A 423 16.86 46.04 2.85
C ILE A 423 17.30 45.68 4.27
N GLU A 424 17.12 46.64 5.18
CA GLU A 424 17.37 46.45 6.60
C GLU A 424 16.28 45.55 7.18
N ALA A 425 16.69 44.58 7.98
CA ALA A 425 15.80 43.62 8.62
C ALA A 425 15.02 44.32 9.73
N ASN A 426 13.98 45.08 9.39
CA ASN A 426 13.05 45.58 10.40
C ASN A 426 12.11 44.46 10.81
N TRP A 427 12.60 43.58 11.68
CA TRP A 427 11.76 42.80 12.55
C TRP A 427 11.19 43.75 13.59
N VAL A 428 9.90 44.10 13.46
CA VAL A 428 9.16 44.58 14.63
C VAL A 428 8.90 43.33 15.46
N GLU A 429 9.71 43.09 16.48
CA GLU A 429 9.33 42.19 17.56
C GLU A 429 8.04 42.78 18.17
N GLU A 430 6.90 42.12 17.94
CA GLU A 430 5.70 42.36 18.73
C GLU A 430 6.08 42.11 20.19
N LYS A 431 6.22 43.20 20.96
CA LYS A 431 6.32 43.13 22.41
C LYS A 431 5.09 42.38 22.91
N LYS A 432 5.31 41.17 23.42
CA LYS A 432 4.36 40.54 24.34
C LYS A 432 4.21 41.48 25.52
N GLU A 433 3.05 42.11 25.64
CA GLU A 433 2.63 42.72 26.90
C GLU A 433 2.42 41.58 27.90
N ASP A 434 3.22 41.62 28.97
CA ASP A 434 3.09 40.74 30.13
C ASP A 434 1.73 40.98 30.79
N GLY A 435 0.75 40.15 30.45
CA GLY A 435 -0.50 40.00 31.19
C GLY A 435 -0.26 39.19 32.46
N ARG A 436 0.36 39.82 33.47
CA ARG A 436 0.50 39.27 34.82
C ARG A 436 -0.07 40.27 35.83
N GLU A 437 -1.39 40.33 35.94
CA GLU A 437 -2.12 40.93 37.06
C GLU A 437 -3.62 40.62 36.94
N LYS A 438 -4.05 39.45 37.47
CA LYS A 438 -5.37 39.14 38.07
C LYS A 438 -5.58 37.63 38.12
N GLU A 439 -4.92 36.98 39.06
CA GLU A 439 -5.26 35.63 39.52
C GLU A 439 -4.71 35.47 40.96
N GLU A 440 -5.08 36.42 41.82
CA GLU A 440 -4.93 36.33 43.27
C GLU A 440 -6.21 36.92 43.88
N LYS A 441 -7.28 36.11 43.87
CA LYS A 441 -8.50 36.22 44.70
C LYS A 441 -9.55 35.25 44.17
N GLU A 442 -9.36 33.96 44.46
CA GLU A 442 -10.43 32.94 44.48
C GLU A 442 -9.84 31.60 44.98
N GLU A 443 -9.10 31.64 46.09
CA GLU A 443 -8.74 30.44 46.87
C GLU A 443 -8.82 30.81 48.36
N GLU A 444 -10.04 31.03 48.85
CA GLU A 444 -10.36 31.01 50.28
C GLU A 444 -11.89 31.00 50.40
N GLU A 445 -12.51 29.81 50.33
CA GLU A 445 -13.79 29.48 50.96
C GLU A 445 -14.17 28.03 50.57
N GLY A 446 -14.16 27.10 51.55
CA GLY A 446 -14.94 25.85 51.45
C GLY A 446 -14.21 24.53 51.68
N GLU A 447 -13.43 24.38 52.75
CA GLU A 447 -13.34 23.10 53.47
C GLU A 447 -14.32 23.15 54.64
N GLU A 448 -15.33 22.26 54.68
CA GLU A 448 -15.78 21.52 55.88
C GLU A 448 -17.07 20.72 55.60
N GLU A 449 -17.15 19.53 56.23
CA GLU A 449 -18.30 18.62 56.43
C GLU A 449 -18.72 17.75 55.23
N GLU A 450 -18.91 16.42 55.32
CA GLU A 450 -19.29 15.56 56.45
C GLU A 450 -18.98 14.07 56.15
N GLU A 451 -18.71 13.31 57.22
CA GLU A 451 -18.54 11.85 57.28
C GLU A 451 -19.89 11.08 57.26
N GLU A 452 -19.78 9.76 57.02
CA GLU A 452 -20.71 8.67 57.38
C GLU A 452 -22.07 8.54 56.63
N GLU A 453 -22.24 7.44 55.88
CA GLU A 453 -23.11 6.33 56.33
C GLU A 453 -23.07 5.11 55.38
N GLU A 454 -22.99 3.95 56.02
CA GLU A 454 -23.07 2.59 55.52
C GLU A 454 -24.53 2.13 55.48
N GLU A 455 -25.07 1.59 54.37
CA GLU A 455 -25.92 0.38 54.42
C GLU A 455 -26.46 -0.12 53.07
N SER A 456 -26.32 -1.44 52.93
CA SER A 456 -27.13 -2.46 52.23
C SER A 456 -28.24 -2.06 51.24
N ARG A 457 -28.25 -2.74 50.08
CA ARG A 457 -29.47 -3.39 49.52
C ARG A 457 -29.19 -4.34 48.35
N LYS A 458 -29.56 -5.61 48.55
CA LYS A 458 -29.77 -6.64 47.51
C LYS A 458 -31.04 -6.31 46.69
N PRO A 459 -31.16 -6.83 45.45
CA PRO A 459 -32.28 -7.74 45.16
C PRO A 459 -31.82 -8.98 44.37
N SER A 460 -32.17 -10.20 44.80
CA SER A 460 -33.43 -10.91 44.52
C SER A 460 -33.48 -11.53 43.12
N ALA A 461 -33.16 -12.82 43.08
CA ALA A 461 -33.48 -13.73 41.98
C ALA A 461 -34.99 -13.75 41.70
N ARG A 462 -35.38 -13.76 40.43
CA ARG A 462 -36.72 -14.13 40.00
C ARG A 462 -36.65 -14.99 38.75
N GLU A 463 -37.00 -16.26 38.94
CA GLU A 463 -37.32 -17.21 37.89
C GLU A 463 -38.49 -16.69 37.05
N VAL A 464 -38.38 -16.76 35.73
CA VAL A 464 -39.53 -16.79 34.83
C VAL A 464 -39.30 -17.88 33.79
N ALA A 465 -40.11 -18.92 33.89
CA ALA A 465 -40.19 -20.02 32.94
C ALA A 465 -40.80 -19.52 31.60
N PHE A 466 -40.18 -19.89 30.48
CA PHE A 466 -40.80 -19.80 29.16
C PHE A 466 -41.45 -21.13 28.79
N SER A 467 -42.78 -21.16 28.77
CA SER A 467 -43.58 -22.21 28.15
C SER A 467 -43.91 -21.86 26.70
N ALA A 468 -43.80 -22.85 25.83
CA ALA A 468 -44.07 -22.82 24.39
C ALA A 468 -45.52 -22.42 24.01
N PRO A 469 -45.76 -21.92 22.79
CA PRO A 469 -47.11 -21.75 22.26
C PRO A 469 -47.59 -23.02 21.52
N PRO A 470 -48.90 -23.33 21.56
CA PRO A 470 -49.50 -24.19 20.55
C PRO A 470 -50.25 -23.38 19.49
N SER A 471 -50.47 -24.10 18.41
CA SER A 471 -50.92 -23.75 17.08
C SER A 471 -52.44 -23.50 16.93
N SER A 472 -52.75 -22.83 15.81
CA SER A 472 -53.82 -23.14 14.83
C SER A 472 -55.30 -23.01 15.21
N VAL A 473 -56.01 -22.06 14.55
CA VAL A 473 -57.41 -22.12 14.01
C VAL A 473 -57.51 -20.97 12.97
N VAL A 474 -57.48 -21.11 11.63
CA VAL A 474 -58.44 -21.56 10.57
C VAL A 474 -59.84 -20.88 10.52
N VAL A 475 -60.18 -20.36 9.32
CA VAL A 475 -61.50 -20.00 8.70
C VAL A 475 -62.34 -18.85 9.31
N ASP A 476 -63.14 -18.05 8.60
CA ASP A 476 -63.51 -17.88 7.16
C ASP A 476 -64.21 -16.51 6.98
N ALA A 477 -64.42 -16.13 5.72
CA ALA A 477 -65.09 -14.96 5.19
C ALA A 477 -66.64 -15.00 5.26
N SER A 478 -67.24 -13.80 5.24
CA SER A 478 -68.50 -13.34 4.59
C SER A 478 -69.00 -12.11 5.38
N GLY A 479 -69.15 -10.91 4.84
CA GLY A 479 -69.89 -10.52 3.64
C GLY A 479 -71.32 -10.15 4.05
N TRP A 480 -71.71 -8.87 4.07
CA TRP A 480 -73.10 -8.40 3.89
C TRP A 480 -73.11 -6.89 3.54
N GLU A 481 -73.87 -6.59 2.49
CA GLU A 481 -74.16 -5.28 1.91
C GLU A 481 -75.35 -4.56 2.60
N ILE A 482 -75.28 -3.23 2.59
CA ILE A 482 -76.32 -2.21 2.33
C ILE A 482 -77.64 -2.25 3.14
N LEU A 483 -77.90 -1.14 3.86
CA LEU A 483 -79.23 -0.49 3.87
C LEU A 483 -79.12 1.01 4.16
N ASP A 484 -79.96 1.74 3.45
CA ASP A 484 -79.98 3.18 3.19
C ASP A 484 -80.91 3.91 4.17
N ARG A 485 -80.67 5.22 4.34
CA ARG A 485 -81.66 6.31 4.58
C ARG A 485 -82.36 6.43 5.95
N GLU A 486 -82.10 7.53 6.68
CA GLU A 486 -83.04 8.67 6.85
C GLU A 486 -82.53 9.77 7.80
N VAL A 487 -83.07 10.96 7.57
CA VAL A 487 -82.73 12.29 8.09
C VAL A 487 -83.32 12.52 9.49
N SER A 488 -82.61 13.27 10.34
CA SER A 488 -83.12 14.42 11.13
C SER A 488 -82.66 14.48 12.61
N GLU A 489 -82.14 15.66 12.96
CA GLU A 489 -82.21 16.35 14.26
C GLU A 489 -81.22 16.07 15.43
N LEU A 490 -80.48 17.14 15.73
CA LEU A 490 -80.20 17.70 17.06
C LEU A 490 -79.54 16.80 18.12
N ARG A 491 -78.22 16.98 18.27
CA ARG A 491 -77.57 17.44 19.53
C ARG A 491 -76.06 17.63 19.28
N ARG A 492 -75.56 18.85 19.50
CA ARG A 492 -74.12 19.11 19.61
C ARG A 492 -73.60 18.36 20.84
N PRO A 493 -72.56 17.53 20.74
CA PRO A 493 -71.91 16.98 21.93
C PRO A 493 -71.25 18.12 22.72
N PRO A 494 -71.26 18.06 24.06
CA PRO A 494 -70.59 19.04 24.89
C PRO A 494 -69.09 19.05 24.58
N THR A 495 -68.54 20.26 24.45
CA THR A 495 -67.09 20.50 24.35
C THR A 495 -66.39 19.74 25.48
N PRO A 496 -65.38 18.89 25.21
CA PRO A 496 -64.65 18.21 26.25
C PRO A 496 -63.90 19.24 27.11
N PRO A 497 -63.77 19.01 28.43
CA PRO A 497 -63.10 19.94 29.31
C PRO A 497 -61.63 20.10 28.91
N LEU A 498 -61.18 21.36 28.76
CA LEU A 498 -59.83 21.82 28.37
C LEU A 498 -58.65 21.15 29.12
N LYS A 499 -58.89 20.42 30.21
CA LYS A 499 -57.85 19.59 30.87
C LYS A 499 -57.45 18.35 30.06
N CYS A 500 -58.29 17.89 29.12
CA CYS A 500 -58.01 16.71 28.29
C CYS A 500 -57.08 17.03 27.10
N GLU A 501 -57.12 18.25 26.57
CA GLU A 501 -56.30 18.64 25.40
C GLU A 501 -54.83 18.81 25.75
N ARG A 502 -54.52 19.32 26.94
CA ARG A 502 -53.13 19.47 27.39
C ARG A 502 -52.44 18.11 27.58
N ARG A 503 -53.12 17.17 28.24
CA ARG A 503 -52.59 15.81 28.43
C ARG A 503 -52.41 15.08 27.10
N ARG A 504 -53.32 15.27 26.14
CA ARG A 504 -53.22 14.69 24.80
C ARG A 504 -52.03 15.27 24.02
N LYS A 505 -51.76 16.57 24.12
CA LYS A 505 -50.56 17.18 23.54
C LYS A 505 -49.28 16.66 24.17
N GLU A 506 -49.24 16.55 25.50
CA GLU A 506 -48.08 15.99 26.21
C GLU A 506 -47.84 14.51 25.81
N GLU A 507 -48.90 13.71 25.65
CA GLU A 507 -48.81 12.32 25.16
C GLU A 507 -48.40 12.24 23.68
N GLU A 508 -48.87 13.15 22.82
CA GLU A 508 -48.45 13.24 21.40
C GLU A 508 -47.00 13.70 21.25
N GLU A 509 -46.55 14.67 22.06
CA GLU A 509 -45.15 15.13 22.11
C GLU A 509 -44.20 14.04 22.63
N GLU A 510 -44.61 13.30 23.68
CA GLU A 510 -43.82 12.17 24.19
C GLU A 510 -43.73 11.02 23.18
N LEU A 511 -44.83 10.71 22.47
CA LEU A 511 -44.84 9.70 21.43
C LEU A 511 -43.95 10.08 20.24
N GLU A 512 -43.99 11.36 19.82
CA GLU A 512 -43.14 11.86 18.75
C GLU A 512 -41.65 11.87 19.15
N ALA A 513 -41.33 12.26 20.39
CA ALA A 513 -39.97 12.19 20.91
C ALA A 513 -39.43 10.76 20.94
N ARG A 514 -40.27 9.78 21.34
CA ARG A 514 -39.90 8.35 21.30
C ARG A 514 -39.68 7.86 19.85
N ARG A 515 -40.53 8.27 18.91
CA ARG A 515 -40.38 7.93 17.49
C ARG A 515 -39.08 8.48 16.91
N LEU A 516 -38.74 9.73 17.21
CA LEU A 516 -37.48 10.34 16.76
C LEU A 516 -36.26 9.68 17.38
N ALA A 517 -36.31 9.32 18.67
CA ALA A 517 -35.22 8.58 19.32
C ALA A 517 -35.03 7.18 18.72
N GLU A 518 -36.11 6.47 18.40
CA GLU A 518 -36.06 5.17 17.73
C GLU A 518 -35.54 5.29 16.28
N GLU A 519 -35.95 6.34 15.55
CA GLU A 519 -35.42 6.64 14.21
C GLU A 519 -33.92 6.96 14.25
N GLU A 520 -33.44 7.68 15.27
CA GLU A 520 -32.01 7.96 15.49
C GLU A 520 -31.23 6.70 15.89
N GLU A 521 -31.82 5.85 16.75
CA GLU A 521 -31.23 4.56 17.16
C GLU A 521 -31.11 3.59 15.97
N ASN A 522 -32.10 3.58 15.08
CA ASN A 522 -32.16 2.73 13.89
C ASN A 522 -31.59 3.39 12.62
N SER A 523 -31.03 4.60 12.70
CA SER A 523 -30.37 5.23 11.56
C SER A 523 -28.96 4.67 11.36
N CYS A 524 -28.70 4.13 10.17
CA CYS A 524 -27.37 3.65 9.80
C CYS A 524 -26.47 4.83 9.43
N PRO A 525 -25.39 5.12 10.18
CA PRO A 525 -24.50 6.25 9.89
C PRO A 525 -23.71 6.14 8.58
N ILE A 526 -23.71 4.96 7.93
CA ILE A 526 -23.03 4.75 6.64
C ILE A 526 -23.94 5.09 5.46
N CYS A 527 -25.18 4.58 5.44
CA CYS A 527 -26.12 4.84 4.34
C CYS A 527 -27.15 5.93 4.65
N MET A 528 -27.19 6.43 5.88
CA MET A 528 -28.15 7.42 6.40
C MET A 528 -29.62 6.99 6.26
N GLU A 529 -29.88 5.68 6.17
CA GLU A 529 -31.23 5.12 6.10
C GLU A 529 -31.62 4.57 7.47
N VAL A 530 -32.88 4.80 7.88
CA VAL A 530 -33.49 4.15 9.04
C VAL A 530 -33.78 2.70 8.68
N LYS A 531 -33.15 1.77 9.39
CA LYS A 531 -33.30 0.33 9.19
C LYS A 531 -33.35 -0.41 10.52
N ASP A 532 -34.28 -1.35 10.64
CA ASP A 532 -34.46 -2.17 11.86
C ASP A 532 -33.27 -3.11 12.16
N ASP A 533 -32.33 -3.27 11.22
CA ASP A 533 -31.18 -4.15 11.33
C ASP A 533 -29.86 -3.40 11.61
N VAL A 534 -29.92 -2.13 12.00
CA VAL A 534 -28.75 -1.38 12.48
C VAL A 534 -28.29 -1.97 13.80
N ARG A 535 -27.06 -2.47 13.81
CA ARG A 535 -26.47 -3.11 14.99
C ARG A 535 -25.11 -2.50 15.32
N PRO A 536 -24.76 -2.38 16.61
CA PRO A 536 -23.40 -2.09 17.02
C PRO A 536 -22.44 -3.10 16.40
N ILE A 537 -21.34 -2.59 15.86
CA ILE A 537 -20.28 -3.39 15.28
C ILE A 537 -19.54 -4.06 16.44
N PRO A 538 -19.39 -5.40 16.42
CA PRO A 538 -18.59 -6.07 17.43
C PRO A 538 -17.17 -5.50 17.37
N HIS A 539 -16.62 -5.06 18.49
CA HIS A 539 -15.22 -4.70 18.60
C HIS A 539 -14.49 -5.77 19.39
N TRP A 540 -13.28 -6.11 18.97
CA TRP A 540 -12.43 -6.99 19.77
C TRP A 540 -12.11 -6.37 21.13
N SER A 541 -11.69 -5.10 21.11
CA SER A 541 -11.42 -4.29 22.29
C SER A 541 -11.69 -2.84 21.91
N SER A 542 -12.81 -2.30 22.36
CA SER A 542 -13.08 -0.87 22.20
C SER A 542 -12.28 -0.07 23.22
N LYS A 543 -11.70 1.05 22.77
CA LYS A 543 -11.30 2.14 23.65
C LYS A 543 -12.38 3.20 23.61
N GLY A 544 -13.07 3.43 24.72
CA GLY A 544 -14.15 4.41 24.81
C GLY A 544 -15.53 3.86 24.42
N ASP A 545 -16.48 4.78 24.30
CA ASP A 545 -17.86 4.47 23.94
C ASP A 545 -17.97 4.12 22.45
N ILE A 546 -18.54 2.94 22.18
CA ILE A 546 -18.79 2.42 20.82
C ILE A 546 -20.28 2.28 20.53
N SER A 547 -21.15 2.85 21.37
CA SER A 547 -22.61 2.88 21.17
C SER A 547 -22.98 3.40 19.78
N GLY A 548 -22.25 4.43 19.30
CA GLY A 548 -22.41 5.01 17.97
C GLY A 548 -21.78 4.21 16.82
N HIS A 549 -20.97 3.19 17.10
CA HIS A 549 -20.32 2.39 16.06
C HIS A 549 -21.27 1.31 15.53
N LYS A 550 -22.34 1.73 14.86
CA LYS A 550 -23.40 0.84 14.37
C LYS A 550 -23.50 0.87 12.85
N MET A 551 -23.94 -0.23 12.26
CA MET A 551 -24.27 -0.28 10.83
C MET A 551 -25.34 -1.32 10.54
N CYS A 552 -26.12 -1.08 9.48
CA CYS A 552 -27.09 -2.07 8.97
C CYS A 552 -26.37 -3.26 8.32
N SER A 553 -27.06 -4.40 8.20
CA SER A 553 -26.45 -5.64 7.68
C SER A 553 -25.99 -5.51 6.23
N SER A 554 -26.68 -4.71 5.41
CA SER A 554 -26.29 -4.44 4.02
C SER A 554 -24.95 -3.69 3.95
N CYS A 555 -24.79 -2.63 4.75
CA CYS A 555 -23.54 -1.88 4.80
C CYS A 555 -22.40 -2.72 5.41
N PHE A 556 -22.70 -3.58 6.40
CA PHE A 556 -21.71 -4.50 6.96
C PHE A 556 -21.20 -5.51 5.92
N ALA A 557 -22.12 -6.10 5.15
CA ALA A 557 -21.76 -7.04 4.09
C ALA A 557 -20.98 -6.38 2.94
N GLU A 558 -21.31 -5.14 2.59
CA GLU A 558 -20.63 -4.38 1.52
C GLU A 558 -19.24 -3.88 1.96
N TYR A 559 -19.11 -3.45 3.22
CA TYR A 559 -17.84 -2.93 3.75
C TYR A 559 -16.72 -3.98 3.72
N GLY A 560 -17.04 -5.24 4.07
CA GLY A 560 -16.18 -6.40 3.81
C GLY A 560 -14.77 -6.37 4.44
N LYS A 561 -14.48 -5.45 5.37
CA LYS A 561 -13.21 -5.38 6.10
C LYS A 561 -13.40 -5.76 7.56
N ASN A 562 -12.37 -6.34 8.15
CA ASN A 562 -12.32 -6.75 9.56
C ASN A 562 -12.01 -5.60 10.53
N SER A 563 -12.28 -4.35 10.15
CA SER A 563 -12.11 -3.18 11.01
C SER A 563 -13.41 -2.41 11.16
N CYS A 564 -13.57 -1.69 12.25
CA CYS A 564 -14.64 -0.71 12.39
C CYS A 564 -14.36 0.48 11.44
N PRO A 565 -15.33 0.96 10.64
CA PRO A 565 -15.13 2.14 9.80
C PRO A 565 -15.02 3.43 10.61
N PHE A 566 -15.47 3.43 11.88
CA PHE A 566 -15.50 4.63 12.74
C PHE A 566 -14.19 4.83 13.50
N CYS A 567 -13.66 3.78 14.13
CA CYS A 567 -12.44 3.88 14.94
C CYS A 567 -11.29 3.00 14.46
N HIS A 568 -11.46 2.27 13.35
CA HIS A 568 -10.47 1.39 12.75
C HIS A 568 -9.98 0.21 13.60
N GLU A 569 -10.55 0.00 14.79
CA GLU A 569 -10.31 -1.20 15.62
C GLU A 569 -10.82 -2.47 14.93
N VAL A 570 -10.25 -3.62 15.28
CA VAL A 570 -10.61 -4.90 14.65
C VAL A 570 -12.03 -5.30 15.06
N SER A 571 -12.92 -5.42 14.07
CA SER A 571 -14.35 -5.69 14.28
C SER A 571 -14.69 -7.20 14.26
N VAL A 572 -13.98 -7.98 13.45
CA VAL A 572 -14.32 -9.39 13.24
C VAL A 572 -13.40 -10.27 14.08
N ALA A 573 -13.77 -10.45 15.36
CA ALA A 573 -13.05 -11.36 16.24
C ALA A 573 -13.07 -12.81 15.74
N THR A 574 -14.10 -13.22 14.99
CA THR A 574 -14.25 -14.61 14.55
C THR A 574 -13.15 -15.07 13.58
N GLU A 575 -12.68 -14.21 12.68
CA GLU A 575 -11.63 -14.60 11.73
C GLU A 575 -10.26 -14.69 12.40
N VAL A 576 -9.92 -13.70 13.24
CA VAL A 576 -8.68 -13.72 14.01
C VAL A 576 -8.70 -14.85 15.05
N LEU A 577 -9.83 -15.10 15.73
CA LEU A 577 -9.99 -16.27 16.63
C LEU A 577 -9.91 -17.59 15.87
N LYS A 578 -10.46 -17.66 14.65
CA LYS A 578 -10.36 -18.84 13.81
C LYS A 578 -8.89 -19.07 13.41
N LEU A 579 -8.17 -18.03 13.01
CA LEU A 579 -6.73 -18.11 12.73
C LEU A 579 -5.96 -18.63 13.96
N VAL A 580 -6.24 -18.10 15.15
CA VAL A 580 -5.62 -18.55 16.41
C VAL A 580 -5.94 -20.01 16.70
N LYS A 581 -7.21 -20.41 16.58
CA LYS A 581 -7.65 -21.81 16.78
C LYS A 581 -7.03 -22.75 15.77
N ASP A 582 -7.03 -22.39 14.49
CA ASP A 582 -6.45 -23.17 13.41
C ASP A 582 -4.92 -23.29 13.60
N MET A 583 -4.27 -22.22 14.03
CA MET A 583 -2.84 -22.22 14.32
C MET A 583 -2.52 -23.14 15.51
N ILE A 584 -3.22 -22.98 16.64
CA ILE A 584 -3.05 -23.83 17.83
C ILE A 584 -3.37 -25.30 17.52
N GLY A 585 -4.45 -25.55 16.77
CA GLY A 585 -4.85 -26.88 16.32
C GLY A 585 -3.73 -27.56 15.53
N LYS A 586 -3.19 -26.85 14.53
CA LYS A 586 -2.04 -27.31 13.74
C LYS A 586 -0.80 -27.53 14.62
N ILE A 587 -0.48 -26.66 15.56
CA ILE A 587 0.66 -26.88 16.49
C ILE A 587 0.45 -28.17 17.30
N ASN A 588 -0.75 -28.38 17.82
CA ASN A 588 -1.07 -29.55 18.63
C ASN A 588 -0.94 -30.84 17.81
N GLU A 589 -1.47 -30.85 16.59
CA GLU A 589 -1.30 -31.97 15.64
C GLU A 589 0.18 -32.22 15.32
N MET A 590 0.97 -31.15 15.17
CA MET A 590 2.37 -31.25 14.79
C MET A 590 3.31 -31.61 15.94
N THR A 591 2.89 -31.53 17.21
CA THR A 591 3.76 -31.93 18.33
C THR A 591 4.17 -33.42 18.32
N GLY A 592 3.52 -34.25 17.49
CA GLY A 592 3.89 -35.64 17.22
C GLY A 592 4.40 -35.93 15.80
N THR A 593 4.44 -34.95 14.88
CA THR A 593 4.88 -35.17 13.50
C THR A 593 6.37 -34.93 13.33
N THR A 594 6.98 -35.61 12.36
CA THR A 594 8.34 -35.36 11.88
C THR A 594 8.37 -34.44 10.65
N ASP A 595 7.22 -33.93 10.19
CA ASP A 595 7.13 -33.05 9.04
C ASP A 595 7.55 -31.61 9.38
N VAL A 596 8.83 -31.33 9.17
CA VAL A 596 9.46 -30.02 9.37
C VAL A 596 8.89 -28.95 8.41
N ASN A 597 8.39 -29.35 7.23
CA ASN A 597 7.85 -28.39 6.25
C ASN A 597 6.45 -27.92 6.65
N ALA A 598 5.61 -28.81 7.18
CA ALA A 598 4.30 -28.43 7.72
C ALA A 598 4.44 -27.43 8.87
N LEU A 599 5.45 -27.66 9.74
CA LEU A 599 5.83 -26.68 10.75
C LEU A 599 6.22 -25.38 10.08
N ALA A 600 7.22 -25.37 9.18
CA ALA A 600 7.67 -24.17 8.43
C ALA A 600 6.50 -23.34 7.86
N ALA A 601 5.55 -23.97 7.18
CA ALA A 601 4.37 -23.33 6.61
C ALA A 601 3.44 -22.70 7.65
N LEU A 602 3.36 -23.26 8.86
CA LEU A 602 2.63 -22.62 9.95
C LEU A 602 3.28 -21.28 10.38
N TRP A 603 4.61 -21.18 10.34
CA TRP A 603 5.33 -19.95 10.69
C TRP A 603 5.11 -18.85 9.67
N GLU A 604 5.03 -19.20 8.39
CA GLU A 604 4.67 -18.26 7.33
C GLU A 604 3.29 -17.64 7.60
N HIS A 605 2.31 -18.41 8.09
CA HIS A 605 1.00 -17.85 8.47
C HIS A 605 1.09 -16.80 9.58
N TRP A 606 1.95 -17.00 10.59
CA TRP A 606 2.16 -15.97 11.63
C TRP A 606 2.83 -14.72 11.05
N GLN A 607 3.81 -14.88 10.16
CA GLN A 607 4.48 -13.76 9.51
C GLN A 607 3.52 -12.97 8.62
N PHE A 608 2.69 -13.65 7.83
CA PHE A 608 1.64 -13.01 7.05
C PHE A 608 0.66 -12.26 7.93
N PHE A 609 0.27 -12.84 9.07
CA PHE A 609 -0.54 -12.15 10.06
C PHE A 609 0.15 -10.88 10.58
N GLU A 610 1.43 -10.93 11.01
CA GLU A 610 2.12 -9.71 11.45
C GLU A 610 2.25 -8.66 10.35
N MET A 611 2.47 -9.07 9.10
CA MET A 611 2.55 -8.15 7.95
C MET A 611 1.18 -7.52 7.64
N GLU A 612 0.10 -8.30 7.65
CA GLU A 612 -1.26 -7.85 7.42
C GLU A 612 -1.70 -6.83 8.48
N TYR A 613 -1.28 -7.04 9.72
CA TYR A 613 -1.54 -6.14 10.85
C TYR A 613 -0.36 -5.22 11.16
N SER A 614 0.52 -4.96 10.17
CA SER A 614 1.60 -3.98 10.31
C SER A 614 1.03 -2.60 10.61
N GLY A 615 1.57 -1.92 11.63
CA GLY A 615 1.02 -0.68 12.17
C GLY A 615 -0.10 -0.86 13.22
N ARG A 616 -0.62 -2.08 13.41
CA ARG A 616 -1.62 -2.41 14.45
C ARG A 616 -1.04 -3.34 15.51
N GLN A 617 0.06 -2.92 16.11
CA GLN A 617 0.84 -3.70 17.08
C GLN A 617 0.00 -4.28 18.23
N GLY A 618 -1.01 -3.53 18.71
CA GLY A 618 -1.91 -4.02 19.76
C GLY A 618 -2.72 -5.27 19.39
N VAL A 619 -3.03 -5.48 18.10
CA VAL A 619 -3.70 -6.69 17.62
C VAL A 619 -2.75 -7.89 17.70
N VAL A 620 -1.51 -7.70 17.25
CA VAL A 620 -0.46 -8.73 17.30
C VAL A 620 -0.18 -9.15 18.74
N GLU A 621 -0.11 -8.18 19.65
CA GLU A 621 0.08 -8.41 21.10
C GLU A 621 -1.05 -9.23 21.72
N ARG A 622 -2.31 -8.85 21.48
CA ARG A 622 -3.48 -9.60 21.97
C ARG A 622 -3.51 -11.02 21.43
N VAL A 623 -3.21 -11.17 20.14
CA VAL A 623 -3.16 -12.49 19.50
C VAL A 623 -2.03 -13.34 20.07
N GLY A 624 -0.84 -12.77 20.27
CA GLY A 624 0.25 -13.45 20.96
C GLY A 624 -0.13 -13.91 22.36
N LYS A 625 -0.81 -13.05 23.13
CA LYS A 625 -1.29 -13.37 24.48
C LYS A 625 -2.25 -14.55 24.47
N MET A 626 -3.26 -14.55 23.60
CA MET A 626 -4.20 -15.67 23.48
C MET A 626 -3.51 -17.00 23.15
N VAL A 627 -2.53 -16.95 22.23
CA VAL A 627 -1.77 -18.15 21.86
C VAL A 627 -1.03 -18.72 23.07
N ILE A 628 -0.38 -17.88 23.88
CA ILE A 628 0.35 -18.32 25.07
C ILE A 628 -0.58 -18.79 26.19
N GLU A 629 -1.74 -18.14 26.36
CA GLU A 629 -2.71 -18.47 27.38
C GLU A 629 -3.50 -19.76 27.08
N ASP A 630 -3.50 -20.21 25.83
CA ASP A 630 -4.12 -21.48 25.44
C ASP A 630 -3.56 -22.66 26.24
N VAL A 631 -4.48 -23.43 26.83
CA VAL A 631 -4.15 -24.52 27.76
C VAL A 631 -3.40 -25.66 27.06
N ALA A 632 -3.77 -25.99 25.83
CA ALA A 632 -3.17 -27.09 25.08
C ALA A 632 -1.77 -26.71 24.61
N PHE A 633 -1.60 -25.51 24.04
CA PHE A 633 -0.31 -24.99 23.61
C PHE A 633 0.65 -24.86 24.80
N LYS A 634 0.20 -24.29 25.93
CA LYS A 634 0.99 -24.17 27.15
C LYS A 634 1.45 -25.52 27.71
N ARG A 635 0.57 -26.53 27.71
CA ARG A 635 0.92 -27.91 28.09
C ARG A 635 2.00 -28.48 27.18
N ASN A 636 1.89 -28.24 25.87
CA ASN A 636 2.86 -28.70 24.88
C ASN A 636 4.22 -28.01 25.02
N LEU A 637 4.25 -26.69 25.28
CA LEU A 637 5.49 -25.97 25.59
C LEU A 637 6.17 -26.52 26.85
N LYS A 638 5.42 -26.73 27.93
CA LYS A 638 5.96 -27.33 29.16
C LYS A 638 6.52 -28.74 28.93
N ALA A 639 5.85 -29.55 28.12
CA ALA A 639 6.36 -30.87 27.74
C ALA A 639 7.65 -30.74 26.92
N ALA A 640 7.65 -29.87 25.92
CA ALA A 640 8.78 -29.67 25.01
C ALA A 640 10.03 -29.10 25.72
N VAL A 641 9.86 -28.17 26.66
CA VAL A 641 10.97 -27.65 27.49
C VAL A 641 11.60 -28.76 28.34
N ARG A 642 10.77 -29.64 28.92
CA ARG A 642 11.25 -30.78 29.72
C ARG A 642 12.02 -31.79 28.87
N THR A 643 11.48 -32.17 27.71
CA THR A 643 12.06 -33.20 26.84
C THR A 643 13.08 -32.67 25.83
N SER A 644 13.24 -31.35 25.73
CA SER A 644 14.02 -30.67 24.66
C SER A 644 13.53 -31.08 23.26
N ALA A 645 12.22 -31.02 23.03
CA ALA A 645 11.62 -31.54 21.81
C ALA A 645 12.15 -30.82 20.55
N PRO A 646 12.54 -31.55 19.48
CA PRO A 646 13.11 -30.96 18.27
C PRO A 646 12.21 -29.93 17.59
N TRP A 647 10.89 -30.12 17.63
CA TRP A 647 9.95 -29.19 17.00
C TRP A 647 10.09 -27.76 17.53
N MET A 648 10.58 -27.54 18.75
CA MET A 648 10.84 -26.18 19.28
C MET A 648 11.83 -25.39 18.43
N ARG A 649 12.82 -26.08 17.84
CA ARG A 649 13.78 -25.49 16.91
C ARG A 649 13.10 -25.10 15.60
N ASP A 650 12.26 -25.98 15.08
CA ASP A 650 11.52 -25.75 13.85
C ASP A 650 10.45 -24.67 14.04
N ALA A 651 10.07 -24.47 15.30
CA ALA A 651 9.16 -23.48 15.84
C ALA A 651 9.85 -22.27 16.50
N ALA A 652 11.09 -21.97 16.15
CA ALA A 652 11.85 -20.96 16.88
C ALA A 652 11.32 -19.54 16.63
N GLY A 653 10.86 -19.22 15.42
CA GLY A 653 10.49 -17.84 15.04
C GLY A 653 9.37 -17.19 15.87
N VAL A 654 8.17 -17.77 15.89
CA VAL A 654 7.05 -17.40 16.77
C VAL A 654 7.44 -17.51 18.23
N LEU A 655 8.19 -18.53 18.67
CA LEU A 655 8.60 -18.61 20.09
C LEU A 655 9.52 -17.45 20.49
N PHE A 656 10.45 -17.06 19.63
CA PHE A 656 11.28 -15.86 19.82
C PHE A 656 10.44 -14.59 19.80
N ARG A 657 9.47 -14.50 18.89
CA ARG A 657 8.60 -13.35 18.77
C ARG A 657 7.67 -13.19 19.98
N LEU A 658 7.01 -14.26 20.41
CA LEU A 658 6.20 -14.31 21.63
C LEU A 658 7.04 -13.96 22.86
N HIS A 659 8.27 -14.49 22.96
CA HIS A 659 9.21 -14.13 24.02
C HIS A 659 9.55 -12.62 24.00
N SER A 660 9.85 -12.05 22.84
CA SER A 660 10.13 -10.61 22.69
C SER A 660 8.92 -9.74 23.07
N LEU A 661 7.72 -10.10 22.63
CA LEU A 661 6.48 -9.40 23.00
C LEU A 661 6.20 -9.48 24.50
N ALA A 662 6.55 -10.59 25.15
CA ALA A 662 6.35 -10.79 26.59
C ALA A 662 7.28 -9.89 27.41
N LEU A 663 8.56 -9.82 27.03
CA LEU A 663 9.57 -9.04 27.76
C LEU A 663 9.44 -7.53 27.55
N SER A 664 9.04 -7.10 26.35
CA SER A 664 8.86 -5.68 26.02
C SER A 664 7.58 -5.06 26.59
N GLY A 665 6.81 -5.80 27.40
CA GLY A 665 5.52 -5.36 27.93
C GLY A 665 4.44 -5.19 26.85
N GLY A 666 4.63 -5.79 25.67
CA GLY A 666 3.60 -5.82 24.62
C GLY A 666 2.39 -6.63 25.03
N MET A 667 2.58 -7.70 25.82
CA MET A 667 1.49 -8.50 26.37
C MET A 667 1.22 -8.14 27.83
N ALA A 668 0.58 -6.98 28.05
CA ALA A 668 0.16 -6.55 29.38
C ALA A 668 -0.66 -7.64 30.09
N ASP A 669 -0.43 -7.78 31.39
CA ASP A 669 -1.08 -8.75 32.29
C ASP A 669 -0.80 -10.23 31.98
N LEU A 670 0.21 -10.54 31.16
CA LEU A 670 0.66 -11.92 31.02
C LEU A 670 1.26 -12.41 32.35
N LYS A 671 0.86 -13.61 32.81
CA LYS A 671 1.35 -14.16 34.08
C LYS A 671 2.87 -14.35 34.04
N THR A 672 3.57 -14.02 35.13
CA THR A 672 5.02 -14.22 35.26
C THR A 672 5.45 -15.65 34.90
N SER A 673 4.66 -16.65 35.31
CA SER A 673 4.93 -18.07 34.98
C SER A 673 4.91 -18.38 33.48
N ASP A 674 4.15 -17.61 32.69
CA ASP A 674 4.07 -17.77 31.24
C ASP A 674 5.25 -17.07 30.55
N VAL A 675 5.68 -15.92 31.08
CA VAL A 675 6.93 -15.26 30.67
C VAL A 675 8.13 -16.17 30.93
N ASP A 676 8.24 -16.74 32.14
CA ASP A 676 9.30 -17.68 32.52
C ASP A 676 9.33 -18.92 31.61
N LEU A 677 8.16 -19.40 31.20
CA LEU A 677 8.05 -20.51 30.26
C LEU A 677 8.64 -20.14 28.89
N LEU A 678 8.38 -18.94 28.37
CA LEU A 678 8.95 -18.47 27.10
C LEU A 678 10.47 -18.25 27.20
N VAL A 679 10.97 -17.73 28.33
CA VAL A 679 12.41 -17.62 28.61
C VAL A 679 13.05 -19.01 28.61
N ALA A 680 12.42 -19.99 29.27
CA ALA A 680 12.87 -21.38 29.25
C ALA A 680 12.83 -21.98 27.84
N CYS A 681 11.82 -21.65 27.02
CA CYS A 681 11.75 -22.06 25.62
C CYS A 681 12.93 -21.53 24.80
N LYS A 682 13.20 -20.22 24.85
CA LYS A 682 14.35 -19.61 24.17
C LYS A 682 15.66 -20.27 24.60
N ALA A 683 15.87 -20.45 25.90
CA ALA A 683 17.07 -21.08 26.43
C ALA A 683 17.23 -22.54 25.94
N LYS A 684 16.14 -23.29 25.85
CA LYS A 684 16.15 -24.66 25.31
C LYS A 684 16.47 -24.69 23.82
N ILE A 685 15.88 -23.80 23.02
CA ILE A 685 16.19 -23.69 21.59
C ILE A 685 17.67 -23.38 21.39
N LEU A 686 18.23 -22.42 22.12
CA LEU A 686 19.66 -22.09 22.05
C LEU A 686 20.55 -23.27 22.45
N LYS A 687 20.14 -24.05 23.45
CA LYS A 687 20.84 -25.28 23.85
C LYS A 687 20.79 -26.35 22.74
N ILE A 688 19.63 -26.56 22.13
CA ILE A 688 19.42 -27.49 21.01
C ILE A 688 20.34 -27.09 19.85
N VAL A 689 20.28 -25.83 19.42
CA VAL A 689 21.12 -25.27 18.35
C VAL A 689 22.62 -25.40 18.68
N GLY A 690 23.02 -25.14 19.92
CA GLY A 690 24.42 -25.22 20.34
C GLY A 690 24.96 -26.65 20.53
N GLY A 691 24.08 -27.64 20.67
CA GLY A 691 24.45 -29.01 21.07
C GLY A 691 24.23 -30.09 20.01
N MET A 692 23.38 -29.85 19.01
CA MET A 692 23.05 -30.84 17.98
C MET A 692 24.14 -30.97 16.91
N GLU A 693 24.43 -32.21 16.51
CA GLU A 693 24.93 -32.49 15.17
C GLU A 693 23.79 -32.24 14.18
N CYS A 694 23.79 -31.07 13.55
CA CYS A 694 22.77 -30.69 12.59
C CYS A 694 23.41 -30.18 11.29
N SER A 695 22.73 -30.41 10.17
CA SER A 695 23.18 -29.89 8.88
C SER A 695 23.16 -28.36 8.85
N GLY A 696 23.93 -27.75 7.95
CA GLY A 696 23.96 -26.30 7.80
C GLY A 696 22.59 -25.73 7.45
N HIS A 697 21.71 -26.51 6.82
CA HIS A 697 20.33 -26.08 6.55
C HIS A 697 19.55 -25.79 7.83
N HIS A 698 19.72 -26.59 8.88
CA HIS A 698 19.03 -26.35 10.15
C HIS A 698 19.56 -25.09 10.85
N LEU A 699 20.89 -24.90 10.83
CA LEU A 699 21.51 -23.68 11.39
C LEU A 699 21.04 -22.42 10.66
N GLY A 700 21.02 -22.47 9.32
CA GLY A 700 20.54 -21.36 8.50
C GLY A 700 19.04 -21.09 8.70
N ALA A 701 18.21 -22.14 8.77
CA ALA A 701 16.78 -22.01 9.00
C ALA A 701 16.48 -21.34 10.34
N VAL A 702 17.11 -21.77 11.44
CA VAL A 702 16.87 -21.16 12.77
C VAL A 702 17.33 -19.70 12.82
N TYR A 703 18.42 -19.36 12.14
CA TYR A 703 18.84 -17.97 12.05
C TYR A 703 17.86 -17.12 11.24
N SER A 704 17.36 -17.63 10.11
CA SER A 704 16.30 -16.97 9.34
C SER A 704 15.01 -16.79 10.16
N GLN A 705 14.67 -17.78 10.99
CA GLN A 705 13.53 -17.68 11.91
C GLN A 705 13.73 -16.63 13.02
N ALA A 706 14.96 -16.30 13.40
CA ALA A 706 15.22 -15.16 14.29
C ALA A 706 15.21 -13.83 13.54
N LEU A 707 15.75 -13.80 12.31
CA LEU A 707 15.85 -12.60 11.48
C LEU A 707 14.49 -12.07 11.00
N ALA A 708 13.62 -12.94 10.50
CA ALA A 708 12.38 -12.51 9.86
C ALA A 708 11.43 -11.76 10.83
N PRO A 709 11.17 -12.26 12.06
CA PRO A 709 10.38 -11.49 13.03
C PRO A 709 11.08 -10.21 13.50
N TRP A 710 12.43 -10.21 13.59
CA TRP A 710 13.18 -8.99 13.89
C TRP A 710 13.00 -7.93 12.79
N LEU A 711 13.01 -8.33 11.51
CA LEU A 711 12.77 -7.42 10.40
C LEU A 711 11.35 -6.84 10.46
N CYS A 712 10.33 -7.69 10.69
CA CYS A 712 8.94 -7.26 10.81
C CYS A 712 8.79 -6.18 11.89
N VAL A 713 9.33 -6.40 13.09
CA VAL A 713 9.25 -5.39 14.17
C VAL A 713 10.08 -4.13 13.87
N SER A 714 11.27 -4.26 13.26
CA SER A 714 12.14 -3.13 12.95
C SER A 714 11.63 -2.22 11.83
N GLN A 715 10.76 -2.75 10.96
CA GLN A 715 10.12 -1.98 9.89
C GLN A 715 8.83 -1.33 10.39
N GLY A 716 8.08 -2.03 11.24
CA GLY A 716 6.82 -1.52 11.79
C GLY A 716 6.96 -0.58 12.99
N GLY A 717 8.18 -0.37 13.52
CA GLY A 717 8.39 0.41 14.76
C GLY A 717 7.70 -0.23 15.98
N GLY A 718 7.48 -1.54 15.96
CA GLY A 718 6.72 -2.25 16.98
C GLY A 718 7.51 -2.46 18.28
N ARG A 719 6.80 -2.77 19.37
CA ARG A 719 7.44 -3.17 20.63
C ARG A 719 8.19 -4.50 20.45
N GLY A 720 9.30 -4.64 21.19
CA GLY A 720 10.09 -5.86 21.19
C GLY A 720 11.29 -5.86 20.24
N GLU A 721 11.60 -4.74 19.57
CA GLU A 721 12.71 -4.69 18.60
C GLU A 721 14.06 -5.01 19.25
N GLU A 722 14.32 -4.48 20.45
CA GLU A 722 15.57 -4.70 21.17
C GLU A 722 15.72 -6.15 21.63
N GLU A 723 14.66 -6.74 22.17
CA GLU A 723 14.65 -8.14 22.60
C GLU A 723 14.77 -9.11 21.41
N MET A 724 14.18 -8.75 20.26
CA MET A 724 14.37 -9.51 19.02
C MET A 724 15.80 -9.35 18.50
N ARG A 725 16.37 -8.14 18.54
CA ARG A 725 17.76 -7.87 18.15
C ARG A 725 18.72 -8.71 18.98
N ASP A 726 18.51 -8.80 20.29
CA ASP A 726 19.33 -9.62 21.17
C ASP A 726 19.11 -11.11 20.93
N THR A 727 17.88 -11.53 20.62
CA THR A 727 17.60 -12.91 20.22
C THR A 727 18.33 -13.29 18.92
N VAL A 728 18.38 -12.40 17.92
CA VAL A 728 19.19 -12.61 16.70
C VAL A 728 20.66 -12.77 17.05
N LYS A 729 21.21 -11.93 17.95
CA LYS A 729 22.60 -12.06 18.41
C LYS A 729 22.86 -13.39 19.12
N ASP A 730 21.96 -13.81 20.01
CA ASP A 730 22.10 -15.05 20.77
C ASP A 730 22.09 -16.28 19.86
N VAL A 731 21.14 -16.33 18.92
CA VAL A 731 21.06 -17.40 17.92
C VAL A 731 22.30 -17.39 17.03
N GLY A 732 22.74 -16.21 16.56
CA GLY A 732 23.94 -16.05 15.76
C GLY A 732 25.21 -16.55 16.47
N LYS A 733 25.37 -16.23 17.76
CA LYS A 733 26.46 -16.76 18.59
C LYS A 733 26.36 -18.28 18.73
N ALA A 734 25.17 -18.82 18.97
CA ALA A 734 24.94 -20.26 19.15
C ALA A 734 25.28 -21.06 17.88
N ILE A 735 24.82 -20.62 16.70
CA ILE A 735 25.10 -21.31 15.43
C ILE A 735 26.60 -21.27 15.08
N VAL A 736 27.28 -20.14 15.32
CA VAL A 736 28.73 -20.01 15.04
C VAL A 736 29.54 -20.87 16.01
N LYS A 737 29.14 -20.94 17.28
CA LYS A 737 29.75 -21.83 18.26
C LYS A 737 29.57 -23.30 17.88
N ASN A 738 28.37 -23.70 17.47
CA ASN A 738 28.09 -25.05 16.98
C ASN A 738 28.99 -25.39 15.78
N TRP A 739 28.99 -24.54 14.74
CA TRP A 739 29.79 -24.74 13.54
C TRP A 739 31.30 -24.89 13.82
N LYS A 740 31.84 -24.08 14.76
CA LYS A 740 33.24 -24.19 15.20
C LYS A 740 33.51 -25.50 15.94
N LYS A 741 32.59 -25.95 16.80
CA LYS A 741 32.72 -27.18 17.60
C LYS A 741 32.79 -28.43 16.72
N HIS A 742 32.02 -28.49 15.64
CA HIS A 742 31.93 -29.67 14.77
C HIS A 742 32.94 -29.68 13.61
N GLY A 743 34.07 -28.97 13.74
CA GLY A 743 35.19 -29.08 12.79
C GLY A 743 34.96 -28.40 11.43
N LYS A 744 33.96 -27.51 11.33
CA LYS A 744 33.63 -26.72 10.12
C LYS A 744 33.49 -27.58 8.83
N PRO A 745 32.50 -28.48 8.75
CA PRO A 745 32.31 -29.29 7.54
C PRO A 745 32.13 -28.40 6.32
N SER A 746 32.79 -28.75 5.19
CA SER A 746 32.88 -27.92 3.98
C SER A 746 31.53 -27.49 3.42
N ASN A 747 30.51 -28.34 3.52
CA ASN A 747 29.16 -28.06 3.01
C ASN A 747 28.34 -27.13 3.91
N THR A 748 28.66 -27.04 5.21
CA THR A 748 27.85 -26.28 6.19
C THR A 748 27.70 -24.81 5.80
N LYS A 749 28.79 -24.17 5.32
CA LYS A 749 28.73 -22.76 4.87
C LYS A 749 27.79 -22.57 3.68
N ARG A 750 27.74 -23.53 2.76
CA ARG A 750 26.84 -23.47 1.60
C ARG A 750 25.39 -23.61 2.07
N GLU A 751 25.11 -24.66 2.84
CA GLU A 751 23.76 -24.99 3.30
C GLU A 751 23.14 -23.91 4.21
N VAL A 752 23.97 -23.25 5.05
CA VAL A 752 23.52 -22.09 5.85
C VAL A 752 23.12 -20.94 4.92
N ARG A 753 23.95 -20.59 3.93
CA ARG A 753 23.68 -19.50 2.99
C ARG A 753 22.44 -19.75 2.14
N GLU A 754 22.18 -21.00 1.75
CA GLU A 754 20.99 -21.38 0.99
C GLU A 754 19.68 -21.17 1.76
N ARG A 755 19.73 -21.10 3.10
CA ARG A 755 18.54 -20.90 3.94
C ARG A 755 18.37 -19.48 4.45
N ILE A 756 19.39 -18.63 4.32
CA ILE A 756 19.32 -17.24 4.76
C ILE A 756 19.22 -16.31 3.57
N ILE A 757 18.10 -15.57 3.52
CA ILE A 757 17.87 -14.51 2.54
C ILE A 757 18.95 -13.44 2.73
N ARG A 758 19.75 -13.21 1.69
CA ARG A 758 20.94 -12.34 1.77
C ARG A 758 20.61 -10.91 2.18
N GLN A 759 19.49 -10.38 1.69
CA GLN A 759 19.01 -9.03 2.02
C GLN A 759 18.74 -8.90 3.52
N TYR A 760 18.22 -9.96 4.16
CA TYR A 760 17.94 -9.98 5.59
C TYR A 760 19.24 -9.93 6.40
N MET A 761 20.26 -10.66 5.95
CA MET A 761 21.61 -10.58 6.53
C MET A 761 22.22 -9.19 6.43
N GLU A 762 22.09 -8.54 5.27
CA GLU A 762 22.70 -7.22 5.04
C GLU A 762 22.07 -6.15 5.96
N GLN A 763 20.75 -6.21 6.17
CA GLN A 763 20.08 -5.37 7.15
C GLN A 763 20.51 -5.69 8.59
N ALA A 764 20.56 -6.96 8.97
CA ALA A 764 20.97 -7.38 10.30
C ALA A 764 22.41 -7.01 10.62
N ARG A 765 23.33 -7.17 9.66
CA ARG A 765 24.73 -6.83 9.84
C ARG A 765 24.92 -5.39 10.31
N ARG A 766 24.16 -4.46 9.74
CA ARG A 766 24.24 -3.03 10.11
C ARG A 766 23.49 -2.74 11.41
N ARG A 767 22.23 -3.17 11.51
CA ARG A 767 21.32 -2.73 12.58
C ARG A 767 21.38 -3.60 13.84
N VAL A 768 21.69 -4.89 13.72
CA VAL A 768 21.84 -5.83 14.85
C VAL A 768 23.27 -5.85 15.38
N TRP A 769 24.25 -5.94 14.47
CA TRP A 769 25.65 -6.21 14.81
C TRP A 769 26.58 -5.00 14.77
N GLY A 770 26.11 -3.84 14.31
CA GLY A 770 26.95 -2.64 14.19
C GLY A 770 28.10 -2.78 13.19
N GLY A 771 28.01 -3.71 12.23
CA GLY A 771 29.00 -3.94 11.18
C GLY A 771 29.85 -5.21 11.34
N GLU A 772 30.08 -5.67 12.57
CA GLU A 772 30.86 -6.88 12.90
C GLU A 772 29.97 -8.12 13.12
N ASP A 773 29.25 -8.50 12.08
CA ASP A 773 28.33 -9.65 12.15
C ASP A 773 29.09 -10.99 12.18
N LEU A 774 28.96 -11.71 13.30
CA LEU A 774 29.60 -13.01 13.51
C LEU A 774 29.15 -14.08 12.51
N VAL A 775 27.87 -14.06 12.12
CA VAL A 775 27.27 -15.03 11.20
C VAL A 775 27.73 -14.72 9.78
N TRP A 776 27.71 -13.44 9.39
CA TRP A 776 28.26 -13.00 8.11
C TRP A 776 29.73 -13.40 7.96
N ASN A 777 30.55 -13.11 8.97
CA ASN A 777 31.98 -13.44 8.96
C ASN A 777 32.23 -14.95 8.94
N ALA A 778 31.37 -15.76 9.55
CA ALA A 778 31.51 -17.21 9.57
C ALA A 778 31.12 -17.87 8.25
N PHE A 779 30.01 -17.44 7.64
CA PHE A 779 29.37 -18.19 6.55
C PHE A 779 29.44 -17.50 5.17
N TYR A 780 29.60 -16.17 5.11
CA TYR A 780 29.64 -15.40 3.86
C TYR A 780 31.03 -14.88 3.49
N LYS A 781 31.94 -14.74 4.46
CA LYS A 781 33.38 -14.61 4.25
C LYS A 781 34.05 -15.98 4.36
#